data_AF-A0A1Y1XLY3-F1
#
_entry.id   AF-A0A1Y1XLY3-F1
#
_cell.length_a   1.000
_cell.length_b   1.000
_cell.length_c   1.000
_cell.angle_alpha   90.00
_cell.angle_beta   90.00
_cell.angle_gamma   90.00
#
_symmetry.space_group_name_H-M   'P 1'
#
loop_
_entity.id
_entity.type
_entity.pdbx_description
1 polymer ?
#
loop_
_entity_poly.entity_id
_entity_poly.type
_entity_poly.pdbx_seq_one_letter_code
_entity_poly.pdbx_strand_id
1 'polypeptide(L)'
;MNNLNKLYFNDNSLIGSKKLYQFNTVLFDSILFVPFINGLFKSLFIKDYYLAAYPSEPIVSNIYLFLISIAILFIYIILLPINSCIFVSPISLSTHNSRFQIFSSIGLIYNLLKFFFILFNQLTNTYYPALNDTIYLFLFLGLIYLLFTLIKIQPFYDNIVNNCRSGTWSSLIVILITISFSILYNLKGNLYTIIMSVIGVIFLFVGFFLNKIISNRNRMKIYDRFKNHMSMKRKALKIHNSKEDGKKKFDTKDNKSQTKSSNSPKSEINKNDKREPIIVFKEPREFELSCRFLNYELYPKNPYIHIYYAYLLAYNDIKRRKDYHENIEKKMETTNNIYSHIINASECKTNFLSQYYIKYIYLAIKDNYEDKEGYSKRNSLELHDKIIQIALNNHVSILELLKQFFIHIKHNGPNDTNDKYFDLNSHLCSIKKLKTIVISTYHKLINMYPDDQSSFQLFTLFNSTIVEYLTEMNLENTLNNNGNLYSSSENVEKLSVTESNTKKERRRNLITGYTKRSHQLSILIISIYEIELVLYTLMVIFNSLHLYRYNTIISDYSILSDVDYYINNLLSEIKLMCLAIMERDEELAEEHFYFIENDYLAHIESNFVPLLKKYSNIESSTNPLITYISGESEYIYLNGYEFVSRVVYYAWDIVKTPYQTWCNRVESGENILEDDILRFLSDNYPDHANKVLQDTIDYIRDIDNTSNNLRKNVIYIGVTFLVALSLYILIFGITPLLNYSKMMEKKTINVFKHLMKGSVNEIIEKFNDDINAIIETYDFNFEGNGKINEKIEKGKKKIVYYYKKALQENIYMGKLGLEPLVEMDYLDEIYTIHECFTNDQDLCENVKISIEYGIKTYNVV
;
A
#
# COMPACT_ATOMS: atom_id res chain seq x y z
N MET A 1 -34.30 -6.80 -13.16
CA MET A 1 -33.52 -6.18 -12.05
C MET A 1 -33.25 -7.13 -10.86
N ASN A 2 -34.22 -7.92 -10.36
CA ASN A 2 -33.97 -8.85 -9.22
C ASN A 2 -32.89 -9.93 -9.49
N ASN A 3 -32.71 -10.38 -10.74
CA ASN A 3 -31.61 -11.29 -11.11
C ASN A 3 -30.24 -10.57 -11.23
N LEU A 4 -30.22 -9.25 -11.48
CA LEU A 4 -29.01 -8.41 -11.40
C LEU A 4 -28.61 -8.14 -9.94
N ASN A 5 -29.57 -8.09 -9.01
CA ASN A 5 -29.29 -8.05 -7.58
C ASN A 5 -28.69 -9.38 -7.05
N LYS A 6 -29.00 -10.53 -7.66
CA LYS A 6 -28.33 -11.81 -7.37
C LYS A 6 -26.90 -11.89 -7.92
N LEU A 7 -26.61 -11.22 -9.05
CA LEU A 7 -25.23 -11.00 -9.53
C LEU A 7 -24.42 -10.11 -8.55
N TYR A 8 -25.07 -9.15 -7.89
CA TYR A 8 -24.46 -8.30 -6.86
C TYR A 8 -24.14 -9.03 -5.54
N PHE A 9 -24.80 -10.14 -5.21
CA PHE A 9 -24.35 -10.98 -4.09
C PHE A 9 -23.00 -11.65 -4.38
N ASN A 10 -22.62 -11.79 -5.66
CA ASN A 10 -21.28 -12.18 -6.09
C ASN A 10 -20.26 -11.02 -6.04
N ASP A 11 -20.68 -9.75 -5.96
CA ASP A 11 -19.76 -8.64 -5.69
C ASP A 11 -19.16 -8.74 -4.29
N ASN A 12 -19.79 -9.43 -3.33
CA ASN A 12 -19.13 -9.73 -2.05
C ASN A 12 -17.92 -10.66 -2.23
N SER A 13 -17.92 -11.54 -3.23
CA SER A 13 -16.73 -12.35 -3.57
C SER A 13 -15.65 -11.51 -4.26
N LEU A 14 -16.04 -10.56 -5.12
CA LEU A 14 -15.10 -9.65 -5.79
C LEU A 14 -14.52 -8.62 -4.79
N ILE A 15 -15.34 -8.06 -3.91
CA ILE A 15 -14.95 -7.20 -2.78
C ILE A 15 -14.09 -8.01 -1.80
N GLY A 16 -14.43 -9.28 -1.56
CA GLY A 16 -13.63 -10.22 -0.78
C GLY A 16 -12.24 -10.41 -1.39
N SER A 17 -12.16 -10.72 -2.68
CA SER A 17 -10.89 -10.87 -3.41
C SER A 17 -10.08 -9.57 -3.44
N LYS A 18 -10.74 -8.40 -3.55
CA LYS A 18 -10.08 -7.09 -3.47
C LYS A 18 -9.52 -6.82 -2.08
N LYS A 19 -10.28 -7.11 -1.02
CA LYS A 19 -9.82 -6.99 0.37
C LYS A 19 -8.69 -7.97 0.68
N LEU A 20 -8.75 -9.19 0.14
CA LEU A 20 -7.72 -10.21 0.29
C LEU A 20 -6.43 -9.80 -0.44
N TYR A 21 -6.53 -9.34 -1.69
CA TYR A 21 -5.39 -8.78 -2.44
C TYR A 21 -4.76 -7.60 -1.71
N GLN A 22 -5.58 -6.69 -1.17
CA GLN A 22 -5.10 -5.59 -0.33
C GLN A 22 -4.37 -6.10 0.92
N PHE A 23 -4.94 -7.08 1.62
CA PHE A 23 -4.30 -7.69 2.78
C PHE A 23 -2.96 -8.35 2.44
N ASN A 24 -2.89 -9.12 1.35
CA ASN A 24 -1.65 -9.77 0.90
C ASN A 24 -0.59 -8.75 0.48
N THR A 25 -1.01 -7.70 -0.23
CA THR A 25 -0.08 -6.61 -0.58
C THR A 25 0.43 -5.95 0.70
N VAL A 26 -0.43 -5.70 1.71
CA VAL A 26 0.00 -5.16 3.02
C VAL A 26 1.00 -6.11 3.66
N LEU A 27 0.72 -7.41 3.68
CA LEU A 27 1.57 -8.41 4.31
C LEU A 27 2.93 -8.51 3.60
N PHE A 28 2.94 -8.44 2.27
CA PHE A 28 4.16 -8.39 1.47
C PHE A 28 4.97 -7.12 1.72
N ASP A 29 4.38 -5.92 1.63
CA ASP A 29 5.06 -4.63 1.83
C ASP A 29 5.52 -4.40 3.29
N SER A 30 4.82 -4.98 4.26
CA SER A 30 5.13 -4.81 5.69
C SER A 30 6.10 -5.85 6.22
N ILE A 31 5.86 -7.14 5.97
CA ILE A 31 6.60 -8.25 6.59
C ILE A 31 7.63 -8.83 5.64
N LEU A 32 7.27 -9.13 4.38
CA LEU A 32 8.17 -9.84 3.44
C LEU A 32 9.16 -8.92 2.75
N PHE A 33 8.86 -7.61 2.67
CA PHE A 33 9.70 -6.59 2.07
C PHE A 33 11.14 -6.64 2.60
N VAL A 34 11.28 -6.64 3.93
CA VAL A 34 12.59 -6.56 4.59
C VAL A 34 13.45 -7.79 4.29
N PRO A 35 13.02 -9.04 4.58
CA PRO A 35 13.84 -10.21 4.31
C PRO A 35 14.13 -10.41 2.82
N PHE A 36 13.18 -10.09 1.92
CA PHE A 36 13.37 -10.23 0.48
C PHE A 36 14.45 -9.27 -0.05
N ILE A 37 14.33 -7.97 0.25
CA ILE A 37 15.30 -6.96 -0.17
C ILE A 37 16.66 -7.18 0.50
N ASN A 38 16.67 -7.66 1.74
CA ASN A 38 17.89 -8.03 2.45
C ASN A 38 18.62 -9.19 1.75
N GLY A 39 17.89 -10.22 1.30
CA GLY A 39 18.46 -11.33 0.54
C GLY A 39 19.03 -10.89 -0.81
N LEU A 40 18.32 -10.02 -1.53
CA LEU A 40 18.81 -9.44 -2.78
C LEU A 40 20.11 -8.66 -2.57
N PHE A 41 20.14 -7.74 -1.61
CA PHE A 41 21.35 -6.98 -1.33
C PHE A 41 22.52 -7.85 -0.88
N LYS A 42 22.28 -8.87 -0.06
CA LYS A 42 23.30 -9.85 0.33
C LYS A 42 23.98 -10.50 -0.87
N SER A 43 23.22 -10.83 -1.93
CA SER A 43 23.77 -11.37 -3.18
C SER A 43 24.39 -10.33 -4.13
N LEU A 44 24.23 -9.03 -3.85
CA LEU A 44 24.78 -7.93 -4.65
C LEU A 44 26.11 -7.40 -4.10
N PHE A 45 26.39 -7.60 -2.82
CA PHE A 45 27.63 -7.13 -2.23
C PHE A 45 28.77 -8.12 -2.45
N ILE A 46 29.95 -7.57 -2.71
CA ILE A 46 31.17 -8.30 -3.08
C ILE A 46 32.23 -7.98 -2.04
N LYS A 47 32.85 -9.00 -1.44
CA LYS A 47 33.98 -8.83 -0.53
C LYS A 47 35.11 -9.75 -0.97
N ASP A 48 36.27 -9.17 -1.25
CA ASP A 48 37.50 -9.89 -1.62
C ASP A 48 37.31 -10.86 -2.81
N TYR A 49 36.54 -10.46 -3.84
CA TYR A 49 36.17 -11.26 -5.02
C TYR A 49 35.15 -12.39 -4.78
N TYR A 50 34.60 -12.50 -3.57
CA TYR A 50 33.52 -13.43 -3.22
C TYR A 50 32.21 -12.67 -2.99
N LEU A 51 31.08 -13.37 -3.12
CA LEU A 51 29.78 -12.81 -2.74
C LEU A 51 29.76 -12.63 -1.21
N ALA A 52 29.38 -11.45 -0.71
CA ALA A 52 29.35 -11.16 0.73
C ALA A 52 28.45 -12.14 1.52
N ALA A 53 27.41 -12.67 0.88
CA ALA A 53 26.54 -13.71 1.45
C ALA A 53 27.12 -15.13 1.41
N TYR A 54 28.06 -15.38 0.48
CA TYR A 54 28.66 -16.67 0.21
C TYR A 54 30.17 -16.50 0.06
N PRO A 55 30.89 -16.28 1.18
CA PRO A 55 32.33 -15.99 1.15
C PRO A 55 33.17 -17.15 0.59
N SER A 56 32.59 -18.34 0.44
CA SER A 56 33.21 -19.51 -0.20
C SER A 56 33.03 -19.56 -1.72
N GLU A 57 32.14 -18.74 -2.28
CA GLU A 57 31.71 -18.82 -3.68
C GLU A 57 32.25 -17.60 -4.46
N PRO A 58 33.24 -17.79 -5.36
CA PRO A 58 33.79 -16.70 -6.14
C PRO A 58 32.71 -16.13 -7.08
N ILE A 59 32.78 -14.84 -7.37
CA ILE A 59 31.77 -14.17 -8.22
C ILE A 59 31.71 -14.79 -9.61
N VAL A 60 32.85 -15.24 -10.13
CA VAL A 60 32.97 -15.81 -11.47
C VAL A 60 32.09 -17.06 -11.62
N SER A 61 31.97 -17.88 -10.57
CA SER A 61 31.08 -19.06 -10.61
C SER A 61 29.60 -18.71 -10.48
N ASN A 62 29.25 -17.50 -10.00
CA ASN A 62 27.89 -17.10 -9.67
C ASN A 62 27.43 -15.78 -10.32
N ILE A 63 28.01 -15.38 -11.45
CA ILE A 63 27.69 -14.11 -12.13
C ILE A 63 26.21 -14.00 -12.50
N TYR A 64 25.55 -15.13 -12.78
CA TYR A 64 24.11 -15.17 -13.07
C TYR A 64 23.26 -14.77 -11.87
N LEU A 65 23.58 -15.25 -10.66
CA LEU A 65 22.88 -14.89 -9.43
C LEU A 65 23.00 -13.39 -9.16
N PHE A 66 24.21 -12.84 -9.34
CA PHE A 66 24.45 -11.41 -9.23
C PHE A 66 23.60 -10.59 -10.22
N LEU A 67 23.61 -10.95 -11.51
CA LEU A 67 22.83 -10.27 -12.54
C LEU A 67 21.31 -10.39 -12.33
N ILE A 68 20.83 -11.56 -11.90
CA ILE A 68 19.41 -11.78 -11.56
C ILE A 68 19.01 -10.87 -10.39
N SER A 69 19.85 -10.77 -9.36
CA SER A 69 19.57 -9.90 -8.22
C SER A 69 19.52 -8.42 -8.61
N ILE A 70 20.36 -7.97 -9.56
CA ILE A 70 20.28 -6.61 -10.12
C ILE A 70 18.94 -6.41 -10.85
N ALA A 71 18.57 -7.34 -11.73
CA ALA A 71 17.34 -7.24 -12.50
C ALA A 71 16.09 -7.21 -11.59
N ILE A 72 16.05 -8.08 -10.58
CA ILE A 72 14.97 -8.11 -9.58
C ILE A 72 14.94 -6.80 -8.79
N LEU A 73 16.08 -6.29 -8.33
CA LEU A 73 16.16 -5.02 -7.60
C LEU A 73 15.63 -3.86 -8.44
N PHE A 74 15.97 -3.80 -9.74
CA PHE A 74 15.50 -2.76 -10.64
C PHE A 74 13.98 -2.80 -10.84
N ILE A 75 13.42 -3.98 -11.11
CA ILE A 75 11.96 -4.18 -11.18
C ILE A 75 11.31 -3.73 -9.89
N TYR A 76 11.94 -4.02 -8.75
CA TYR A 76 11.41 -3.68 -7.45
C TYR A 76 11.41 -2.18 -7.16
N ILE A 77 12.46 -1.46 -7.54
CA ILE A 77 12.53 0.01 -7.43
C ILE A 77 11.37 0.66 -8.19
N ILE A 78 11.00 0.11 -9.36
CA ILE A 78 9.85 0.58 -10.15
C ILE A 78 8.51 0.22 -9.45
N LEU A 79 8.41 -0.95 -8.82
CA LEU A 79 7.21 -1.38 -8.11
C LEU A 79 6.97 -0.64 -6.79
N LEU A 80 8.01 -0.16 -6.12
CA LEU A 80 7.94 0.51 -4.82
C LEU A 80 6.98 1.73 -4.78
N PRO A 81 7.00 2.66 -5.75
CA PRO A 81 5.99 3.72 -5.85
C PRO A 81 4.59 3.20 -6.21
N ILE A 82 4.48 2.17 -7.05
CA ILE A 82 3.20 1.57 -7.43
C ILE A 82 2.51 0.95 -6.21
N ASN A 83 3.24 0.15 -5.44
CA ASN A 83 2.75 -0.46 -4.19
C ASN A 83 2.31 0.64 -3.21
N SER A 84 3.15 1.66 -3.02
CA SER A 84 2.85 2.80 -2.15
C SER A 84 1.56 3.52 -2.55
N CYS A 85 1.24 3.62 -3.85
CA CYS A 85 0.00 4.20 -4.36
C CYS A 85 -1.24 3.30 -4.16
N ILE A 86 -1.08 1.97 -4.22
CA ILE A 86 -2.17 1.00 -3.99
C ILE A 86 -2.69 1.06 -2.54
N PHE A 87 -1.84 1.42 -1.57
CA PHE A 87 -2.21 1.48 -0.15
C PHE A 87 -3.02 2.70 0.30
N VAL A 88 -3.09 3.77 -0.49
CA VAL A 88 -3.59 5.06 0.04
C VAL A 88 -5.11 5.17 0.09
N SER A 89 -5.91 4.42 -0.69
CA SER A 89 -7.32 4.16 -0.30
C SER A 89 -8.09 3.09 -1.09
N PRO A 90 -9.23 2.60 -0.53
CA PRO A 90 -10.21 1.79 -1.25
C PRO A 90 -11.06 2.53 -2.32
N ILE A 91 -10.93 3.85 -2.48
CA ILE A 91 -11.76 4.68 -3.36
C ILE A 91 -11.08 4.86 -4.73
N SER A 92 -11.87 4.64 -5.79
CA SER A 92 -11.47 4.62 -7.21
C SER A 92 -10.36 5.61 -7.58
N LEU A 93 -9.39 5.13 -8.37
CA LEU A 93 -8.36 5.88 -9.14
C LEU A 93 -8.94 6.90 -10.16
N SER A 94 -10.17 7.38 -9.96
CA SER A 94 -10.77 8.45 -10.74
C SER A 94 -9.92 9.71 -10.57
N THR A 95 -9.33 10.15 -11.68
CA THR A 95 -8.55 11.38 -11.83
C THR A 95 -9.33 12.65 -11.46
N HIS A 96 -10.64 12.54 -11.23
CA HIS A 96 -11.52 13.63 -10.80
C HIS A 96 -11.74 13.71 -9.28
N ASN A 97 -11.19 12.78 -8.50
CA ASN A 97 -11.36 12.79 -7.06
C ASN A 97 -10.26 13.62 -6.39
N SER A 98 -10.50 14.93 -6.23
CA SER A 98 -9.59 15.89 -5.57
C SER A 98 -9.25 15.54 -4.12
N ARG A 99 -9.96 14.56 -3.52
CA ARG A 99 -9.64 13.97 -2.22
C ARG A 99 -8.37 13.12 -2.23
N PHE A 100 -7.80 12.78 -3.41
CA PHE A 100 -6.82 11.69 -3.54
C PHE A 100 -5.36 12.03 -3.83
N GLN A 101 -5.00 13.20 -4.36
CA GLN A 101 -3.67 13.33 -4.97
C GLN A 101 -2.56 13.92 -4.11
N ILE A 102 -2.83 14.50 -2.93
CA ILE A 102 -1.79 15.34 -2.27
C ILE A 102 -1.23 14.76 -0.96
N PHE A 103 -1.88 13.82 -0.25
CA PHE A 103 -1.58 13.67 1.19
C PHE A 103 -1.30 12.30 1.82
N SER A 104 -0.70 11.34 1.12
CA SER A 104 0.23 10.48 1.86
C SER A 104 1.40 9.95 1.04
N SER A 105 2.31 10.83 0.65
CA SER A 105 3.69 10.42 0.38
C SER A 105 4.32 9.67 1.55
N ILE A 106 3.72 9.69 2.76
CA ILE A 106 4.14 8.92 3.94
C ILE A 106 4.40 7.45 3.64
N GLY A 107 3.53 6.77 2.87
CA GLY A 107 3.74 5.35 2.52
C GLY A 107 4.99 5.15 1.66
N LEU A 108 5.14 6.00 0.64
CA LEU A 108 6.33 6.03 -0.23
C LEU A 108 7.60 6.36 0.57
N ILE A 109 7.56 7.41 1.39
CA ILE A 109 8.68 7.86 2.25
C ILE A 109 9.07 6.74 3.20
N TYR A 110 8.10 6.02 3.77
CA TYR A 110 8.36 4.87 4.63
C TYR A 110 9.05 3.73 3.87
N ASN A 111 8.54 3.35 2.70
CA ASN A 111 9.13 2.30 1.88
C ASN A 111 10.53 2.68 1.35
N LEU A 112 10.75 3.96 1.00
CA LEU A 112 12.07 4.48 0.65
C LEU A 112 13.03 4.45 1.85
N LEU A 113 12.59 4.89 3.03
CA LEU A 113 13.40 4.82 4.25
C LEU A 113 13.77 3.38 4.59
N LYS A 114 12.83 2.43 4.47
CA LYS A 114 13.12 1.00 4.62
C LYS A 114 14.16 0.51 3.60
N PHE A 115 13.98 0.85 2.33
CA PHE A 115 14.90 0.44 1.27
C PHE A 115 16.32 0.95 1.54
N PHE A 116 16.47 2.26 1.81
CA PHE A 116 17.77 2.86 2.13
C PHE A 116 18.36 2.28 3.41
N PHE A 117 17.53 1.99 4.42
CA PHE A 117 18.00 1.33 5.62
C PHE A 117 18.57 -0.06 5.34
N ILE A 118 17.87 -0.91 4.58
CA ILE A 118 18.36 -2.26 4.28
C ILE A 118 19.64 -2.18 3.44
N LEU A 119 19.68 -1.29 2.45
CA LEU A 119 20.86 -1.03 1.65
C LEU A 119 22.05 -0.64 2.54
N PHE A 120 21.85 0.37 3.40
CA PHE A 120 22.91 0.90 4.26
C PHE A 120 23.37 -0.14 5.27
N ASN A 121 22.45 -0.87 5.90
CA ASN A 121 22.75 -1.99 6.79
C ASN A 121 23.58 -3.07 6.11
N GLN A 122 23.27 -3.43 4.86
CA GLN A 122 24.06 -4.43 4.14
C GLN A 122 25.45 -3.89 3.73
N LEU A 123 25.53 -2.62 3.34
CA LEU A 123 26.77 -1.96 2.97
C LEU A 123 27.73 -1.88 4.16
N THR A 124 27.26 -1.48 5.33
CA THR A 124 28.06 -1.43 6.56
C THR A 124 28.42 -2.81 7.09
N ASN A 125 27.49 -3.78 7.10
CA ASN A 125 27.81 -5.15 7.52
C ASN A 125 28.93 -5.74 6.67
N THR A 126 28.95 -5.42 5.37
CA THR A 126 29.96 -5.95 4.45
C THR A 126 31.30 -5.22 4.58
N TYR A 127 31.29 -3.88 4.51
CA TYR A 127 32.50 -3.08 4.33
C TYR A 127 32.92 -2.27 5.58
N TYR A 128 31.98 -1.92 6.45
CA TYR A 128 32.22 -1.05 7.61
C TYR A 128 31.56 -1.61 8.88
N PRO A 129 31.99 -2.79 9.37
CA PRO A 129 31.33 -3.46 10.50
C PRO A 129 31.29 -2.59 11.76
N ALA A 130 32.28 -1.72 11.97
CA ALA A 130 32.30 -0.76 13.08
C ALA A 130 31.15 0.26 13.04
N LEU A 131 30.58 0.56 11.87
CA LEU A 131 29.44 1.46 11.73
C LEU A 131 28.10 0.74 11.89
N ASN A 132 28.08 -0.60 11.91
CA ASN A 132 26.84 -1.38 11.94
C ASN A 132 25.96 -1.03 13.15
N ASP A 133 26.58 -0.81 14.30
CA ASP A 133 25.89 -0.46 15.54
C ASP A 133 25.23 0.93 15.46
N THR A 134 25.77 1.84 14.66
CA THR A 134 25.24 3.21 14.50
C THR A 134 23.98 3.28 13.62
N ILE A 135 23.67 2.21 12.89
CA ILE A 135 22.57 2.20 11.90
C ILE A 135 21.21 2.13 12.55
N TYR A 136 21.13 1.42 13.68
CA TYR A 136 19.91 1.38 14.48
C TYR A 136 19.52 2.78 14.97
N LEU A 137 20.48 3.67 15.21
CA LEU A 137 20.23 5.07 15.55
C LEU A 137 19.57 5.84 14.39
N PHE A 138 20.08 5.68 13.16
CA PHE A 138 19.47 6.34 11.99
C PHE A 138 18.05 5.83 11.72
N LEU A 139 17.80 4.53 11.85
CA LEU A 139 16.46 3.96 11.73
C LEU A 139 15.53 4.48 12.81
N PHE A 140 16.02 4.54 14.05
CA PHE A 140 15.28 5.09 15.17
C PHE A 140 14.85 6.54 14.91
N LEU A 141 15.76 7.40 14.45
CA LEU A 141 15.45 8.79 14.08
C LEU A 141 14.45 8.87 12.91
N GLY A 142 14.63 8.02 11.89
CA GLY A 142 13.71 7.94 10.76
C GLY A 142 12.29 7.52 11.18
N LEU A 143 12.16 6.53 12.07
CA LEU A 143 10.87 6.08 12.59
C LEU A 143 10.25 7.11 13.53
N ILE A 144 11.02 7.86 14.31
CA ILE A 144 10.51 9.01 15.08
C ILE A 144 9.92 10.06 14.15
N TYR A 145 10.67 10.45 13.10
CA TYR A 145 10.19 11.42 12.13
C TYR A 145 8.89 10.96 11.47
N LEU A 146 8.84 9.68 11.08
CA LEU A 146 7.66 9.07 10.52
C LEU A 146 6.49 9.05 11.52
N LEU A 147 6.68 8.59 12.76
CA LEU A 147 5.64 8.59 13.80
C LEU A 147 5.13 10.00 14.09
N PHE A 148 6.03 10.97 14.19
CA PHE A 148 5.66 12.37 14.33
C PHE A 148 4.83 12.85 13.13
N THR A 149 5.25 12.49 11.91
CA THR A 149 4.52 12.83 10.68
C THR A 149 3.15 12.15 10.64
N LEU A 150 3.03 10.89 11.03
CA LEU A 150 1.77 10.15 11.13
C LEU A 150 0.82 10.82 12.12
N ILE A 151 1.30 11.09 13.34
CA ILE A 151 0.55 11.75 14.42
C ILE A 151 0.20 13.20 14.05
N LYS A 152 1.01 13.91 13.27
CA LYS A 152 0.72 15.30 12.88
C LYS A 152 -0.20 15.40 11.67
N ILE A 153 0.02 14.55 10.66
CA ILE A 153 -0.63 14.65 9.35
C ILE A 153 -1.93 13.83 9.28
N GLN A 154 -1.96 12.65 9.90
CA GLN A 154 -3.05 11.68 9.74
C GLN A 154 -3.88 11.39 11.00
N PRO A 155 -4.12 12.26 12.01
CA PRO A 155 -4.99 11.86 13.13
C PRO A 155 -6.46 11.56 12.76
N PHE A 156 -6.85 11.70 11.48
CA PHE A 156 -8.23 11.86 11.04
C PHE A 156 -8.63 11.04 9.79
N TYR A 157 -7.74 10.15 9.32
CA TYR A 157 -8.16 8.95 8.58
C TYR A 157 -8.85 7.98 9.56
N ASP A 158 -9.32 6.82 9.12
CA ASP A 158 -9.96 5.83 10.00
C ASP A 158 -9.22 5.72 11.34
N ASN A 159 -9.90 6.14 12.43
CA ASN A 159 -9.31 6.28 13.76
C ASN A 159 -8.70 4.95 14.22
N ILE A 160 -9.33 3.83 13.88
CA ILE A 160 -8.87 2.50 14.31
C ILE A 160 -7.56 2.18 13.61
N VAL A 161 -7.51 2.34 12.29
CA VAL A 161 -6.31 2.05 11.48
C VAL A 161 -5.13 2.92 11.91
N ASN A 162 -5.35 4.22 12.15
CA ASN A 162 -4.26 5.11 12.56
C ASN A 162 -3.81 4.90 14.01
N ASN A 163 -4.72 4.55 14.91
CA ASN A 163 -4.33 4.18 16.27
C ASN A 163 -3.48 2.89 16.24
N CYS A 164 -3.87 1.89 15.44
CA CYS A 164 -3.07 0.68 15.23
C CYS A 164 -1.70 1.00 14.62
N ARG A 165 -1.63 1.82 13.55
CA ARG A 165 -0.36 2.25 12.93
C ARG A 165 0.55 2.96 13.92
N SER A 166 0.01 3.93 14.66
CA SER A 166 0.76 4.65 15.69
C SER A 166 1.29 3.70 16.77
N GLY A 167 0.45 2.76 17.23
CA GLY A 167 0.86 1.70 18.15
C GLY A 167 2.01 0.86 17.61
N THR A 168 1.87 0.32 16.40
CA THR A 168 2.94 -0.49 15.77
C THR A 168 4.25 0.28 15.63
N TRP A 169 4.20 1.55 15.24
CA TRP A 169 5.40 2.36 15.08
C TRP A 169 6.03 2.74 16.41
N SER A 170 5.24 3.07 17.44
CA SER A 170 5.76 3.27 18.79
C SER A 170 6.42 2.00 19.35
N SER A 171 5.83 0.83 19.12
CA SER A 171 6.40 -0.47 19.48
C SER A 171 7.77 -0.68 18.81
N LEU A 172 7.85 -0.48 17.49
CA LEU A 172 9.10 -0.60 16.73
C LEU A 172 10.17 0.38 17.22
N ILE A 173 9.80 1.63 17.48
CA ILE A 173 10.74 2.66 17.98
C ILE A 173 11.34 2.22 19.32
N VAL A 174 10.52 1.72 20.24
CA VAL A 174 11.04 1.27 21.54
C VAL A 174 11.89 0.01 21.42
N ILE A 175 11.48 -0.97 20.60
CA ILE A 175 12.30 -2.15 20.32
C ILE A 175 13.67 -1.75 19.77
N LEU A 176 13.76 -0.74 18.89
CA LEU A 176 15.04 -0.27 18.37
C LEU A 176 15.88 0.46 19.41
N ILE A 177 15.26 1.28 20.27
CA ILE A 177 15.95 1.90 21.40
C ILE A 177 16.56 0.80 22.26
N THR A 178 15.75 -0.18 22.64
CA THR A 178 16.20 -1.20 23.55
C THR A 178 17.25 -2.10 22.91
N ILE A 179 17.15 -2.45 21.61
CA ILE A 179 18.24 -3.12 20.85
C ILE A 179 19.52 -2.30 20.93
N SER A 180 19.43 -0.99 20.69
CA SER A 180 20.60 -0.09 20.77
C SER A 180 21.21 -0.10 22.16
N PHE A 181 20.39 -0.14 23.22
CA PHE A 181 20.85 -0.33 24.60
C PHE A 181 21.50 -1.69 24.83
N SER A 182 20.94 -2.78 24.29
CA SER A 182 21.57 -4.12 24.43
C SER A 182 22.93 -4.18 23.77
N ILE A 183 23.08 -3.55 22.60
CA ILE A 183 24.39 -3.44 21.93
C ILE A 183 25.35 -2.64 22.82
N LEU A 184 24.93 -1.49 23.34
CA LEU A 184 25.77 -0.58 24.12
C LEU A 184 26.22 -1.16 25.48
N TYR A 185 25.38 -2.00 26.10
CA TYR A 185 25.67 -2.67 27.37
C TYR A 185 26.02 -4.17 27.21
N ASN A 186 26.18 -4.65 25.98
CA ASN A 186 26.46 -6.05 25.63
C ASN A 186 25.51 -7.07 26.31
N LEU A 187 24.22 -6.72 26.44
CA LEU A 187 23.20 -7.57 27.05
C LEU A 187 22.82 -8.69 26.07
N LYS A 188 23.18 -9.94 26.37
CA LYS A 188 22.84 -11.13 25.58
C LYS A 188 21.91 -12.08 26.37
N GLY A 189 21.13 -12.89 25.67
CA GLY A 189 20.37 -14.01 26.24
C GLY A 189 18.86 -13.99 25.97
N ASN A 190 18.21 -15.15 26.16
CA ASN A 190 16.79 -15.37 25.88
C ASN A 190 15.86 -14.54 26.79
N LEU A 191 16.30 -14.25 28.02
CA LEU A 191 15.52 -13.44 28.95
C LEU A 191 15.39 -12.00 28.46
N TYR A 192 16.46 -11.47 27.85
CA TYR A 192 16.42 -10.14 27.25
C TYR A 192 15.45 -10.08 26.07
N THR A 193 15.46 -11.06 25.15
CA THR A 193 14.50 -11.09 24.03
C THR A 193 13.04 -11.22 24.46
N ILE A 194 12.77 -11.93 25.56
CA ILE A 194 11.43 -11.98 26.18
C ILE A 194 11.03 -10.60 26.72
N ILE A 195 11.89 -9.95 27.51
CA ILE A 195 11.66 -8.60 28.04
C ILE A 195 11.39 -7.61 26.91
N MET A 196 12.19 -7.67 25.84
CA MET A 196 12.03 -6.86 24.63
C MET A 196 10.65 -6.99 23.99
N SER A 197 10.17 -8.23 23.87
CA SER A 197 8.85 -8.53 23.30
C SER A 197 7.74 -7.96 24.18
N VAL A 198 7.85 -8.11 25.50
CA VAL A 198 6.89 -7.56 26.48
C VAL A 198 6.85 -6.03 26.43
N ILE A 199 8.03 -5.38 26.43
CA ILE A 199 8.14 -3.92 26.30
C ILE A 199 7.51 -3.46 24.97
N GLY A 200 7.80 -4.16 23.87
CA GLY A 200 7.22 -3.88 22.56
C GLY A 200 5.69 -3.87 22.57
N VAL A 201 5.06 -4.87 23.22
CA VAL A 201 3.60 -4.95 23.35
C VAL A 201 3.04 -3.81 24.19
N ILE A 202 3.67 -3.47 25.32
CA ILE A 202 3.26 -2.34 26.17
C ILE A 202 3.27 -1.04 25.35
N PHE A 203 4.34 -0.77 24.60
CA PHE A 203 4.46 0.44 23.79
C PHE A 203 3.56 0.47 22.55
N LEU A 204 3.09 -0.69 22.09
CA LEU A 204 2.02 -0.75 21.11
C LEU A 204 0.74 -0.09 21.65
N PHE A 205 0.35 -0.42 22.89
CA PHE A 205 -0.80 0.22 23.53
C PHE A 205 -0.54 1.69 23.85
N VAL A 206 0.65 2.05 24.33
CA VAL A 206 1.02 3.46 24.57
C VAL A 206 0.88 4.29 23.30
N GLY A 207 1.43 3.83 22.17
CA GLY A 207 1.33 4.51 20.89
C GLY A 207 -0.12 4.62 20.38
N PHE A 208 -0.94 3.61 20.62
CA PHE A 208 -2.38 3.61 20.32
C PHE A 208 -3.11 4.71 21.13
N PHE A 209 -2.90 4.76 22.45
CA PHE A 209 -3.53 5.76 23.32
C PHE A 209 -3.01 7.17 23.08
N LEU A 210 -1.71 7.33 22.83
CA LEU A 210 -1.08 8.62 22.56
C LEU A 210 -1.66 9.27 21.30
N ASN A 211 -1.85 8.50 20.22
CA ASN A 211 -2.55 9.01 19.03
C ASN A 211 -3.99 9.43 19.33
N LYS A 212 -4.72 8.63 20.12
CA LYS A 212 -6.08 8.96 20.55
C LYS A 212 -6.12 10.27 21.36
N ILE A 213 -5.20 10.45 22.31
CA ILE A 213 -5.09 11.65 23.15
C ILE A 213 -4.73 12.88 22.29
N ILE A 214 -3.73 12.77 21.41
CA ILE A 214 -3.31 13.89 20.55
C ILE A 214 -4.41 14.25 19.55
N SER A 215 -5.05 13.25 18.93
CA SER A 215 -6.21 13.45 18.06
C SER A 215 -7.33 14.18 18.81
N ASN A 216 -7.67 13.77 20.04
CA ASN A 216 -8.68 14.43 20.87
C ASN A 216 -8.25 15.86 21.27
N ARG A 217 -7.00 16.09 21.63
CA ARG A 217 -6.48 17.43 22.00
C ARG A 217 -6.52 18.38 20.82
N ASN A 218 -6.17 17.91 19.62
CA ASN A 218 -6.25 18.71 18.40
C ASN A 218 -7.70 19.05 18.07
N ARG A 219 -8.63 18.11 18.18
CA ARG A 219 -10.07 18.37 18.09
C ARG A 219 -10.53 19.42 19.10
N MET A 220 -10.12 19.30 20.36
CA MET A 220 -10.52 20.22 21.42
C MET A 220 -9.98 21.62 21.19
N LYS A 221 -8.71 21.77 20.79
CA LYS A 221 -8.13 23.08 20.43
C LYS A 221 -8.89 23.75 19.29
N ILE A 222 -9.27 22.98 18.28
CA ILE A 222 -10.09 23.48 17.17
C ILE A 222 -11.46 23.93 17.70
N TYR A 223 -12.08 23.13 18.56
CA TYR A 223 -13.36 23.44 19.18
C TYR A 223 -13.30 24.68 20.10
N ASP A 224 -12.24 24.86 20.88
CA ASP A 224 -12.08 26.02 21.77
C ASP A 224 -11.87 27.31 21.00
N ARG A 225 -11.03 27.28 19.94
CA ARG A 225 -10.86 28.43 19.03
C ARG A 225 -12.18 28.82 18.40
N PHE A 226 -12.95 27.82 17.98
CA PHE A 226 -14.28 27.99 17.43
C PHE A 226 -15.28 28.59 18.43
N LYS A 227 -15.32 28.04 19.65
CA LYS A 227 -16.19 28.51 20.75
C LYS A 227 -15.85 29.95 21.15
N ASN A 228 -14.56 30.29 21.22
CA ASN A 228 -14.09 31.65 21.51
C ASN A 228 -14.49 32.64 20.41
N HIS A 229 -14.34 32.26 19.14
CA HIS A 229 -14.82 33.08 18.03
C HIS A 229 -16.33 33.34 18.12
N MET A 230 -17.12 32.30 18.42
CA MET A 230 -18.57 32.45 18.57
C MET A 230 -18.97 33.30 19.78
N SER A 231 -18.25 33.21 20.90
CA SER A 231 -18.53 34.03 22.09
C SER A 231 -18.20 35.51 21.85
N MET A 232 -17.10 35.83 21.17
CA MET A 232 -16.77 37.21 20.76
C MET A 232 -17.82 37.78 19.83
N LYS A 233 -18.29 37.00 18.84
CA LYS A 233 -19.35 37.43 17.93
C LYS A 233 -20.65 37.77 18.66
N ARG A 234 -21.05 36.95 19.65
CA ARG A 234 -22.23 37.24 20.49
C ARG A 234 -22.05 38.51 21.32
N LYS A 235 -20.86 38.76 21.88
CA LYS A 235 -20.57 40.01 22.62
C LYS A 235 -20.65 41.23 21.70
N ALA A 236 -20.09 41.15 20.50
CA ALA A 236 -20.17 42.23 19.51
C ALA A 236 -21.62 42.54 19.10
N LEU A 237 -22.45 41.52 18.89
CA LEU A 237 -23.88 41.67 18.61
C LEU A 237 -24.64 42.33 19.76
N LYS A 238 -24.38 41.94 21.02
CA LYS A 238 -24.99 42.58 22.19
C LYS A 238 -24.63 44.07 22.29
N ILE A 239 -23.36 44.42 22.03
CA ILE A 239 -22.90 45.82 22.04
C ILE A 239 -23.58 46.63 20.93
N HIS A 240 -23.76 46.04 19.74
CA HIS A 240 -24.45 46.70 18.64
C HIS A 240 -25.92 46.98 18.99
N ASN A 241 -26.64 45.97 19.48
CA ASN A 241 -28.06 46.11 19.83
C ASN A 241 -28.26 47.09 20.99
N SER A 242 -27.37 47.11 21.99
CA SER A 242 -27.44 48.10 23.08
C SER A 242 -27.20 49.54 22.63
N LYS A 243 -26.47 49.76 21.52
CA LYS A 243 -26.28 51.10 20.94
C LYS A 243 -27.46 51.54 20.08
N GLU A 244 -28.18 50.61 19.44
CA GLU A 244 -29.38 50.92 18.67
C GLU A 244 -30.60 51.21 19.58
N ASP A 245 -30.76 50.48 20.68
CA ASP A 245 -31.84 50.73 21.64
C ASP A 245 -31.64 52.06 22.41
N GLY A 246 -30.39 52.48 22.62
CA GLY A 246 -30.07 53.79 23.19
C GLY A 246 -30.41 54.99 22.27
N LYS A 247 -30.56 54.75 20.96
CA LYS A 247 -30.84 55.82 19.98
C LYS A 247 -32.33 56.03 19.73
N LYS A 248 -33.18 55.05 20.05
CA LYS A 248 -34.65 55.13 19.85
C LYS A 248 -35.43 55.76 21.00
N LYS A 249 -34.79 56.10 22.12
CA LYS A 249 -35.44 56.77 23.27
C LYS A 249 -35.29 58.29 23.31
N PHE A 250 -34.71 58.93 22.28
CA PHE A 250 -34.41 60.38 22.31
C PHE A 250 -35.18 61.23 21.28
N ASP A 251 -36.28 60.74 20.72
CA ASP A 251 -37.15 61.56 19.84
C ASP A 251 -38.62 61.35 20.18
N THR A 252 -39.09 61.90 21.30
CA THR A 252 -40.47 62.40 21.39
C THR A 252 -40.62 63.44 22.52
N LYS A 253 -40.89 64.70 22.10
CA LYS A 253 -41.41 65.86 22.86
C LYS A 253 -40.45 66.50 23.88
N ASP A 254 -40.24 67.82 23.96
CA ASP A 254 -40.95 68.99 23.45
C ASP A 254 -40.00 70.20 23.34
N ASN A 255 -40.38 71.15 22.49
CA ASN A 255 -39.85 72.51 22.41
C ASN A 255 -39.93 73.25 23.77
N LYS A 256 -38.81 73.79 24.28
CA LYS A 256 -38.52 75.25 24.41
C LYS A 256 -37.38 75.55 25.39
N SER A 257 -36.69 76.63 25.04
CA SER A 257 -35.75 77.47 25.81
C SER A 257 -34.29 77.00 25.95
N GLN A 258 -33.42 77.76 25.25
CA GLN A 258 -32.21 78.41 25.78
C GLN A 258 -31.76 77.90 27.16
N THR A 259 -30.52 77.44 27.37
CA THR A 259 -29.33 78.32 27.38
C THR A 259 -28.06 77.49 27.56
N LYS A 260 -26.97 77.97 26.94
CA LYS A 260 -25.57 77.94 27.39
C LYS A 260 -24.88 76.60 27.74
N SER A 261 -23.82 76.35 26.96
CA SER A 261 -22.46 76.06 27.44
C SER A 261 -22.28 74.84 28.35
N SER A 262 -21.73 73.76 27.81
CA SER A 262 -20.46 73.22 28.33
C SER A 262 -19.94 72.08 27.45
N ASN A 263 -18.63 72.16 27.23
CA ASN A 263 -17.73 71.21 26.59
C ASN A 263 -18.14 69.73 26.73
N SER A 264 -18.62 69.12 25.66
CA SER A 264 -18.57 67.65 25.52
C SER A 264 -17.23 67.28 24.87
N PRO A 265 -16.37 66.50 25.54
CA PRO A 265 -15.12 66.05 24.95
C PRO A 265 -15.45 65.17 23.75
N LYS A 266 -14.97 65.59 22.57
CA LYS A 266 -14.75 64.68 21.44
C LYS A 266 -13.82 63.58 21.95
N SER A 267 -14.39 62.50 22.47
CA SER A 267 -13.61 61.32 22.76
C SER A 267 -13.17 60.75 21.42
N GLU A 268 -11.88 60.92 21.16
CA GLU A 268 -11.06 60.12 20.28
C GLU A 268 -11.28 58.64 20.61
N ILE A 269 -12.37 58.05 20.13
CA ILE A 269 -12.45 56.60 20.01
C ILE A 269 -11.64 56.27 18.76
N ASN A 270 -10.34 56.10 19.02
CA ASN A 270 -9.29 55.55 18.18
C ASN A 270 -9.81 54.84 16.92
N LYS A 271 -9.68 55.52 15.78
CA LYS A 271 -9.87 54.97 14.43
C LYS A 271 -8.79 53.95 14.01
N ASN A 272 -7.90 53.54 14.92
CA ASN A 272 -6.73 52.73 14.61
C ASN A 272 -6.71 51.33 15.25
N ASP A 273 -7.84 50.83 15.76
CA ASP A 273 -7.93 49.42 16.13
C ASP A 273 -8.12 48.58 14.84
N LYS A 274 -7.00 48.34 14.12
CA LYS A 274 -6.93 47.33 13.07
C LYS A 274 -7.23 45.99 13.70
N ARG A 275 -8.52 45.61 13.69
CA ARG A 275 -8.97 44.28 14.13
C ARG A 275 -8.32 43.25 13.22
N GLU A 276 -7.24 42.64 13.69
CA GLU A 276 -6.66 41.50 13.00
C GLU A 276 -7.75 40.43 12.85
N PRO A 277 -7.97 39.89 11.64
CA PRO A 277 -8.97 38.86 11.42
C PRO A 277 -8.60 37.64 12.30
N ILE A 278 -9.54 37.21 13.13
CA ILE A 278 -9.34 36.02 13.98
C ILE A 278 -9.27 34.79 13.07
N ILE A 279 -8.05 34.28 12.87
CA ILE A 279 -7.80 33.07 12.08
C ILE A 279 -8.21 31.85 12.92
N VAL A 280 -9.42 31.32 12.68
CA VAL A 280 -9.95 30.14 13.37
C VAL A 280 -9.21 28.85 12.96
N PHE A 281 -8.76 28.78 11.70
CA PHE A 281 -8.00 27.65 11.16
C PHE A 281 -6.66 28.17 10.63
N LYS A 282 -5.57 27.72 11.25
CA LYS A 282 -4.21 28.13 10.85
C LYS A 282 -3.77 27.45 9.57
N GLU A 283 -4.27 26.24 9.32
CA GLU A 283 -3.90 25.40 8.18
C GLU A 283 -5.15 24.80 7.50
N PRO A 284 -5.12 24.53 6.18
CA PRO A 284 -6.23 23.89 5.46
C PRO A 284 -6.70 22.56 6.07
N ARG A 285 -5.78 21.84 6.74
CA ARG A 285 -6.05 20.55 7.39
C ARG A 285 -6.91 20.66 8.64
N GLU A 286 -6.73 21.71 9.45
CA GLU A 286 -7.57 21.94 10.65
C GLU A 286 -9.05 22.17 10.27
N PHE A 287 -9.29 22.63 9.06
CA PHE A 287 -10.61 22.91 8.53
C PHE A 287 -11.30 21.67 7.92
N GLU A 288 -10.59 20.85 7.13
CA GLU A 288 -11.10 19.53 6.69
C GLU A 288 -11.58 18.71 7.89
N LEU A 289 -10.81 18.78 8.98
CA LEU A 289 -11.15 18.22 10.28
C LEU A 289 -12.51 18.64 10.79
N SER A 290 -12.71 19.95 10.83
CA SER A 290 -13.86 20.57 11.46
C SER A 290 -15.11 20.18 10.70
N CYS A 291 -15.01 20.04 9.38
CA CYS A 291 -16.08 19.55 8.52
C CYS A 291 -16.41 18.07 8.75
N ARG A 292 -15.42 17.19 8.97
CA ARG A 292 -15.67 15.77 9.31
C ARG A 292 -16.34 15.60 10.68
N PHE A 293 -15.98 16.43 11.66
CA PHE A 293 -16.52 16.36 13.03
C PHE A 293 -17.87 17.08 13.22
N LEU A 294 -18.10 18.19 12.51
CA LEU A 294 -19.40 18.89 12.53
C LEU A 294 -20.53 18.02 11.99
N ASN A 295 -20.21 17.00 11.20
CA ASN A 295 -21.17 16.06 10.65
C ASN A 295 -21.70 15.03 11.66
N TYR A 296 -21.15 14.94 12.88
CA TYR A 296 -21.37 13.76 13.72
C TYR A 296 -22.14 13.92 15.04
N GLU A 297 -22.37 15.10 15.65
CA GLU A 297 -23.38 15.17 16.76
C GLU A 297 -23.69 16.54 17.37
N LEU A 298 -22.81 17.56 17.33
CA LEU A 298 -22.93 18.69 18.29
C LEU A 298 -23.28 20.10 17.74
N TYR A 299 -23.16 20.40 16.44
CA TYR A 299 -23.56 21.72 15.89
C TYR A 299 -24.13 21.71 14.46
N PRO A 300 -25.22 20.99 14.15
CA PRO A 300 -25.80 21.01 12.80
C PRO A 300 -26.45 22.34 12.36
N LYS A 301 -26.51 23.39 13.20
CA LYS A 301 -27.51 24.47 13.02
C LYS A 301 -27.00 25.91 12.97
N ASN A 302 -25.69 26.17 12.90
CA ASN A 302 -25.21 27.57 12.84
C ASN A 302 -24.56 27.95 11.50
N PRO A 303 -25.36 28.31 10.48
CA PRO A 303 -24.90 28.65 9.13
C PRO A 303 -23.83 29.75 9.10
N TYR A 304 -23.82 30.65 10.08
CA TYR A 304 -22.90 31.80 10.14
C TYR A 304 -21.41 31.46 10.16
N ILE A 305 -21.05 30.28 10.67
CA ILE A 305 -19.67 29.78 10.70
C ILE A 305 -19.18 29.44 9.31
N HIS A 306 -20.05 28.78 8.56
CA HIS A 306 -19.80 28.34 7.20
C HIS A 306 -19.66 29.59 6.31
N ILE A 307 -20.58 30.55 6.44
CA ILE A 307 -20.57 31.85 5.76
C ILE A 307 -19.24 32.57 5.93
N TYR A 308 -18.79 32.70 7.18
CA TYR A 308 -17.57 33.45 7.52
C TYR A 308 -16.32 32.83 6.91
N TYR A 309 -16.30 31.50 6.74
CA TYR A 309 -15.19 30.78 6.11
C TYR A 309 -15.20 30.88 4.58
N ALA A 310 -16.36 30.83 3.94
CA ALA A 310 -16.48 31.11 2.50
C ALA A 310 -15.95 32.52 2.17
N TYR A 311 -16.28 33.49 3.02
CA TYR A 311 -15.78 34.86 2.93
C TYR A 311 -14.27 34.95 3.19
N LEU A 312 -13.74 34.30 4.23
CA LEU A 312 -12.30 34.30 4.55
C LEU A 312 -11.44 33.67 3.44
N LEU A 313 -11.92 32.59 2.81
CA LEU A 313 -11.26 31.94 1.67
C LEU A 313 -11.20 32.85 0.45
N ALA A 314 -12.33 33.46 0.09
CA ALA A 314 -12.37 34.44 -0.99
C ALA A 314 -11.47 35.64 -0.68
N TYR A 315 -11.53 36.17 0.55
CA TYR A 315 -10.71 37.31 0.99
C TYR A 315 -9.20 37.01 0.96
N ASN A 316 -8.75 35.83 1.41
CA ASN A 316 -7.33 35.47 1.35
C ASN A 316 -6.81 35.24 -0.08
N ASP A 317 -7.65 34.71 -0.97
CA ASP A 317 -7.30 34.56 -2.39
C ASP A 317 -7.32 35.92 -3.12
N ILE A 318 -8.21 36.85 -2.75
CA ILE A 318 -8.22 38.25 -3.21
C ILE A 318 -6.96 38.98 -2.71
N LYS A 319 -6.60 38.85 -1.42
CA LYS A 319 -5.43 39.48 -0.81
C LYS A 319 -4.09 39.03 -1.41
N ARG A 320 -4.03 37.81 -1.95
CA ARG A 320 -2.85 37.29 -2.69
C ARG A 320 -2.68 37.95 -4.07
N ARG A 321 -3.70 38.59 -4.63
CA ARG A 321 -3.67 39.28 -5.93
C ARG A 321 -3.75 40.78 -5.71
N LYS A 322 -2.59 41.43 -5.56
CA LYS A 322 -2.48 42.86 -5.21
C LYS A 322 -3.25 43.78 -6.18
N ASP A 323 -3.37 43.42 -7.45
CA ASP A 323 -3.94 44.30 -8.50
C ASP A 323 -5.47 44.29 -8.60
N TYR A 324 -6.16 43.44 -7.83
CA TYR A 324 -7.62 43.23 -7.94
C TYR A 324 -8.44 43.88 -6.81
N HIS A 325 -7.77 44.54 -5.87
CA HIS A 325 -8.35 44.96 -4.58
C HIS A 325 -9.30 46.17 -4.69
N GLU A 326 -9.01 47.14 -5.58
CA GLU A 326 -9.67 48.45 -5.58
C GLU A 326 -11.10 48.43 -6.15
N ASN A 327 -11.39 47.53 -7.10
CA ASN A 327 -12.72 47.40 -7.71
C ASN A 327 -13.69 46.53 -6.90
N ILE A 328 -13.18 45.65 -6.03
CA ILE A 328 -14.00 44.75 -5.22
C ILE A 328 -14.41 45.41 -3.90
N GLU A 329 -13.53 46.21 -3.27
CA GLU A 329 -13.89 46.96 -2.06
C GLU A 329 -15.06 47.92 -2.29
N LYS A 330 -15.07 48.67 -3.41
CA LYS A 330 -16.18 49.55 -3.79
C LYS A 330 -17.50 48.81 -4.05
N LYS A 331 -17.46 47.56 -4.54
CA LYS A 331 -18.67 46.72 -4.75
C LYS A 331 -19.15 46.04 -3.46
N MET A 332 -18.27 45.83 -2.49
CA MET A 332 -18.57 45.14 -1.24
C MET A 332 -19.15 46.06 -0.16
N GLU A 333 -18.82 47.35 -0.15
CA GLU A 333 -19.38 48.32 0.81
C GLU A 333 -20.89 48.58 0.62
N THR A 334 -21.45 48.29 -0.56
CA THR A 334 -22.85 48.62 -0.89
C THR A 334 -23.89 47.57 -0.54
N THR A 335 -23.52 46.34 -0.14
CA THR A 335 -24.49 45.27 0.14
C THR A 335 -24.30 44.64 1.51
N ASN A 336 -25.12 45.00 2.49
CA ASN A 336 -25.12 44.44 3.85
C ASN A 336 -25.74 43.02 3.96
N ASN A 337 -26.04 42.36 2.84
CA ASN A 337 -26.69 41.05 2.85
C ASN A 337 -25.65 39.92 2.83
N ILE A 338 -25.68 39.08 3.86
CA ILE A 338 -24.87 37.87 4.02
C ILE A 338 -24.86 36.96 2.77
N TYR A 339 -25.95 36.91 2.00
CA TYR A 339 -26.02 36.13 0.76
C TYR A 339 -25.14 36.69 -0.36
N SER A 340 -25.06 38.01 -0.51
CA SER A 340 -24.26 38.62 -1.59
C SER A 340 -22.77 38.33 -1.39
N HIS A 341 -22.30 38.29 -0.13
CA HIS A 341 -20.92 37.92 0.18
C HIS A 341 -20.56 36.49 -0.22
N ILE A 342 -21.49 35.54 -0.16
CA ILE A 342 -21.24 34.13 -0.53
C ILE A 342 -21.32 33.93 -2.04
N ILE A 343 -22.25 34.63 -2.70
CA ILE A 343 -22.35 34.65 -4.16
C ILE A 343 -21.06 35.26 -4.74
N ASN A 344 -20.64 36.42 -4.23
CA ASN A 344 -19.38 37.06 -4.63
C ASN A 344 -18.17 36.16 -4.33
N ALA A 345 -18.16 35.43 -3.21
CA ALA A 345 -17.12 34.45 -2.90
C ALA A 345 -17.12 33.26 -3.88
N SER A 346 -18.29 32.83 -4.35
CA SER A 346 -18.43 31.73 -5.32
C SER A 346 -17.95 32.12 -6.72
N GLU A 347 -18.04 33.41 -7.05
CA GLU A 347 -17.58 33.98 -8.32
C GLU A 347 -16.06 34.22 -8.34
N CYS A 348 -15.40 34.22 -7.18
CA CYS A 348 -13.95 34.32 -7.11
C CYS A 348 -13.30 33.07 -7.74
N LYS A 349 -12.24 33.28 -8.55
CA LYS A 349 -11.35 32.21 -9.05
C LYS A 349 -10.49 31.65 -7.91
N THR A 350 -11.14 31.00 -6.96
CA THR A 350 -10.49 30.24 -5.89
C THR A 350 -10.12 28.85 -6.38
N ASN A 351 -9.27 28.14 -5.64
CA ASN A 351 -8.97 26.74 -5.97
C ASN A 351 -10.27 25.89 -5.91
N PHE A 352 -10.28 24.76 -6.63
CA PHE A 352 -11.47 23.92 -6.79
C PHE A 352 -12.14 23.51 -5.46
N LEU A 353 -11.33 23.28 -4.41
CA LEU A 353 -11.81 22.85 -3.10
C LEU A 353 -12.52 23.99 -2.36
N SER A 354 -11.98 25.20 -2.46
CA SER A 354 -12.60 26.42 -1.97
C SER A 354 -13.91 26.72 -2.71
N GLN A 355 -13.95 26.61 -4.04
CA GLN A 355 -15.20 26.78 -4.81
C GLN A 355 -16.27 25.76 -4.42
N TYR A 356 -15.90 24.48 -4.29
CA TYR A 356 -16.83 23.44 -3.88
C TYR A 356 -17.38 23.70 -2.47
N TYR A 357 -16.52 24.11 -1.53
CA TYR A 357 -16.94 24.39 -0.17
C TYR A 357 -17.81 25.65 -0.08
N ILE A 358 -17.46 26.73 -0.76
CA ILE A 358 -18.31 27.94 -0.85
C ILE A 358 -19.69 27.58 -1.40
N LYS A 359 -19.75 26.72 -2.42
CA LYS A 359 -21.00 26.24 -3.03
C LYS A 359 -21.80 25.32 -2.10
N TYR A 360 -21.13 24.44 -1.36
CA TYR A 360 -21.78 23.60 -0.34
C TYR A 360 -22.38 24.45 0.78
N ILE A 361 -21.66 25.47 1.25
CA ILE A 361 -22.13 26.39 2.28
C ILE A 361 -23.33 27.18 1.78
N TYR A 362 -23.24 27.74 0.56
CA TYR A 362 -24.35 28.43 -0.07
C TYR A 362 -25.63 27.57 -0.06
N LEU A 363 -25.52 26.30 -0.45
CA LEU A 363 -26.63 25.34 -0.44
C LEU A 363 -27.13 25.05 0.98
N ALA A 364 -26.23 24.81 1.95
CA ALA A 364 -26.60 24.51 3.32
C ALA A 364 -27.27 25.69 4.07
N ILE A 365 -26.93 26.94 3.70
CA ILE A 365 -27.59 28.14 4.25
C ILE A 365 -28.94 28.35 3.57
N LYS A 366 -29.01 28.10 2.25
CA LYS A 366 -30.26 28.11 1.50
C LYS A 366 -31.29 27.20 2.15
N ASP A 367 -30.91 25.96 2.41
CA ASP A 367 -31.77 24.96 3.01
C ASP A 367 -32.18 25.29 4.47
N ASN A 368 -31.39 26.06 5.24
CA ASN A 368 -31.68 26.40 6.65
C ASN A 368 -32.40 27.75 6.85
N TYR A 369 -32.35 28.66 5.88
CA TYR A 369 -33.03 29.97 5.94
C TYR A 369 -34.44 29.93 5.34
N GLU A 370 -34.76 28.91 4.54
CA GLU A 370 -36.10 28.68 4.00
C GLU A 370 -37.13 28.30 5.09
N ASP A 371 -36.67 27.87 6.28
CA ASP A 371 -37.52 27.44 7.42
C ASP A 371 -37.99 28.57 8.38
N LYS A 372 -37.59 29.85 8.18
CA LYS A 372 -38.05 30.95 9.05
C LYS A 372 -38.82 32.03 8.30
N GLU A 373 -40.15 31.91 8.44
CA GLU A 373 -41.27 32.81 8.17
C GLU A 373 -40.94 34.19 7.55
N GLY A 374 -41.26 34.34 6.26
CA GLY A 374 -41.42 35.64 5.59
C GLY A 374 -40.78 35.75 4.21
N TYR A 375 -39.75 34.95 3.91
CA TYR A 375 -39.03 34.95 2.62
C TYR A 375 -39.54 33.85 1.64
N SER A 376 -40.63 33.16 1.98
CA SER A 376 -40.85 31.78 1.56
C SER A 376 -41.46 31.59 0.17
N LYS A 377 -42.20 32.53 -0.41
CA LYS A 377 -42.94 32.22 -1.65
C LYS A 377 -42.12 32.33 -2.93
N ARG A 378 -41.25 33.34 -3.05
CA ARG A 378 -40.38 33.51 -4.23
C ARG A 378 -39.19 32.55 -4.23
N ASN A 379 -38.63 32.29 -3.06
CA ASN A 379 -37.49 31.38 -2.91
C ASN A 379 -37.91 29.90 -2.96
N SER A 380 -39.12 29.55 -2.49
CA SER A 380 -39.65 28.19 -2.69
C SER A 380 -39.98 27.89 -4.15
N LEU A 381 -40.42 28.88 -4.93
CA LEU A 381 -40.54 28.76 -6.39
C LEU A 381 -39.17 28.59 -7.05
N GLU A 382 -38.17 29.42 -6.71
CA GLU A 382 -36.82 29.24 -7.25
C GLU A 382 -36.14 27.92 -6.82
N LEU A 383 -36.44 27.40 -5.62
CA LEU A 383 -35.98 26.09 -5.17
C LEU A 383 -36.69 24.97 -5.92
N HIS A 384 -38.01 25.08 -6.07
CA HIS A 384 -38.85 24.18 -6.85
C HIS A 384 -38.32 24.08 -8.28
N ASP A 385 -38.13 25.22 -8.96
CA ASP A 385 -37.53 25.29 -10.30
C ASP A 385 -36.16 24.62 -10.34
N LYS A 386 -35.28 24.90 -9.37
CA LYS A 386 -33.93 24.29 -9.31
C LYS A 386 -33.99 22.77 -9.11
N ILE A 387 -34.87 22.26 -8.26
CA ILE A 387 -35.01 20.81 -8.01
C ILE A 387 -35.61 20.12 -9.24
N ILE A 388 -36.63 20.73 -9.87
CA ILE A 388 -37.19 20.28 -11.15
C ILE A 388 -36.11 20.21 -12.21
N GLN A 389 -35.32 21.28 -12.38
CA GLN A 389 -34.23 21.35 -13.34
C GLN A 389 -33.18 20.26 -13.11
N ILE A 390 -32.83 19.94 -11.86
CA ILE A 390 -31.92 18.83 -11.55
C ILE A 390 -32.54 17.47 -11.88
N ALA A 391 -33.82 17.27 -11.57
CA ALA A 391 -34.53 16.03 -11.90
C ALA A 391 -34.61 15.83 -13.42
N LEU A 392 -35.01 16.87 -14.16
CA LEU A 392 -35.10 16.89 -15.62
C LEU A 392 -33.76 16.66 -16.29
N ASN A 393 -32.70 17.37 -15.89
CA ASN A 393 -31.36 17.18 -16.47
C ASN A 393 -30.86 15.75 -16.30
N ASN A 394 -31.06 15.17 -15.12
CA ASN A 394 -30.65 13.79 -14.87
C ASN A 394 -31.57 12.78 -15.59
N HIS A 395 -32.86 13.06 -15.75
CA HIS A 395 -33.81 12.28 -16.53
C HIS A 395 -33.37 12.24 -18.01
N VAL A 396 -33.17 13.40 -18.63
CA VAL A 396 -32.66 13.53 -20.01
C VAL A 396 -31.30 12.84 -20.16
N SER A 397 -30.39 12.99 -19.18
CA SER A 397 -29.10 12.30 -19.19
C SER A 397 -29.25 10.76 -19.21
N ILE A 398 -30.23 10.20 -18.51
CA ILE A 398 -30.50 8.76 -18.56
C ILE A 398 -31.01 8.36 -19.95
N LEU A 399 -31.93 9.13 -20.53
CA LEU A 399 -32.45 8.89 -21.89
C LEU A 399 -31.32 8.98 -22.93
N GLU A 400 -30.42 9.96 -22.82
CA GLU A 400 -29.25 10.08 -23.68
C GLU A 400 -28.28 8.91 -23.53
N LEU A 401 -28.02 8.44 -22.30
CA LEU A 401 -27.18 7.26 -22.08
C LEU A 401 -27.85 6.00 -22.64
N LEU A 402 -29.15 5.82 -22.46
CA LEU A 402 -29.91 4.72 -23.06
C LEU A 402 -29.84 4.79 -24.59
N LYS A 403 -30.06 5.98 -25.17
CA LYS A 403 -29.90 6.23 -26.61
C LYS A 403 -28.50 5.89 -27.09
N GLN A 404 -27.45 6.35 -26.42
CA GLN A 404 -26.05 6.02 -26.77
C GLN A 404 -25.80 4.51 -26.74
N PHE A 405 -26.34 3.80 -25.75
CA PHE A 405 -26.26 2.35 -25.65
C PHE A 405 -26.94 1.66 -26.84
N PHE A 406 -28.14 2.11 -27.24
CA PHE A 406 -28.85 1.55 -28.39
C PHE A 406 -28.22 1.92 -29.74
N ILE A 407 -27.66 3.12 -29.87
CA ILE A 407 -26.83 3.52 -31.02
C ILE A 407 -25.62 2.60 -31.12
N HIS A 408 -24.97 2.31 -30.00
CA HIS A 408 -23.85 1.37 -29.98
C HIS A 408 -24.27 -0.04 -30.40
N ILE A 409 -25.38 -0.57 -29.88
CA ILE A 409 -25.94 -1.87 -30.32
C ILE A 409 -26.26 -1.86 -31.81
N LYS A 410 -26.77 -0.74 -32.34
CA LYS A 410 -27.11 -0.58 -33.77
C LYS A 410 -25.87 -0.62 -34.67
N HIS A 411 -24.80 0.08 -34.29
CA HIS A 411 -23.62 0.26 -35.14
C HIS A 411 -22.58 -0.85 -35.05
N ASN A 412 -22.51 -1.62 -33.95
CA ASN A 412 -21.56 -2.72 -33.89
C ASN A 412 -22.00 -3.87 -34.79
N GLY A 413 -21.35 -4.03 -35.94
CA GLY A 413 -21.50 -5.22 -36.79
C GLY A 413 -21.10 -6.50 -36.04
N PRO A 414 -21.66 -7.68 -36.36
CA PRO A 414 -21.27 -8.93 -35.69
C PRO A 414 -19.78 -9.29 -35.86
N ASN A 415 -19.11 -8.66 -36.83
CA ASN A 415 -17.72 -8.90 -37.20
C ASN A 415 -16.79 -7.71 -36.90
N ASP A 416 -17.29 -6.63 -36.29
CA ASP A 416 -16.46 -5.44 -36.10
C ASP A 416 -15.56 -5.63 -34.87
N THR A 417 -14.27 -5.88 -35.11
CA THR A 417 -13.26 -6.09 -34.05
C THR A 417 -12.84 -4.79 -33.36
N ASN A 418 -13.35 -3.65 -33.80
CA ASN A 418 -13.06 -2.32 -33.25
C ASN A 418 -13.86 -1.95 -31.99
N ASP A 419 -14.61 -2.89 -31.40
CA ASP A 419 -15.43 -2.76 -30.19
C ASP A 419 -14.66 -2.43 -28.88
N LYS A 420 -13.38 -2.08 -28.94
CA LYS A 420 -12.55 -1.83 -27.75
C LYS A 420 -12.93 -0.58 -26.93
N TYR A 421 -13.90 0.22 -27.36
CA TYR A 421 -14.10 1.58 -26.82
C TYR A 421 -15.39 1.82 -26.02
N PHE A 422 -16.37 0.90 -26.01
CA PHE A 422 -17.58 1.08 -25.21
C PHE A 422 -17.56 0.17 -23.98
N ASP A 423 -17.23 0.76 -22.83
CA ASP A 423 -17.26 0.05 -21.54
C ASP A 423 -18.71 -0.08 -21.06
N LEU A 424 -19.34 -1.22 -21.39
CA LEU A 424 -20.73 -1.51 -21.02
C LEU A 424 -20.95 -1.45 -19.50
N ASN A 425 -19.97 -1.92 -18.71
CA ASN A 425 -20.07 -1.96 -17.26
C ASN A 425 -20.08 -0.54 -16.67
N SER A 426 -19.19 0.33 -17.14
CA SER A 426 -19.17 1.74 -16.75
C SER A 426 -20.47 2.45 -17.14
N HIS A 427 -21.00 2.16 -18.33
CA HIS A 427 -22.22 2.76 -18.85
C HIS A 427 -23.47 2.36 -18.04
N LEU A 428 -23.64 1.06 -17.78
CA LEU A 428 -24.73 0.54 -16.95
C LEU A 428 -24.65 1.04 -15.50
N CYS A 429 -23.44 1.15 -14.96
CA CYS A 429 -23.22 1.71 -13.62
C CYS A 429 -23.66 3.18 -13.55
N SER A 430 -23.36 3.95 -14.60
CA SER A 430 -23.76 5.36 -14.73
C SER A 430 -25.28 5.50 -14.79
N ILE A 431 -25.97 4.67 -15.60
CA ILE A 431 -27.45 4.64 -15.69
C ILE A 431 -28.06 4.30 -14.33
N LYS A 432 -27.55 3.27 -13.62
CA LYS A 432 -28.07 2.87 -12.30
C LYS A 432 -27.92 4.01 -11.29
N LYS A 433 -26.74 4.64 -11.23
CA LYS A 433 -26.48 5.74 -10.31
C LYS A 433 -27.40 6.93 -10.59
N LEU A 434 -27.53 7.33 -11.85
CA LEU A 434 -28.43 8.42 -12.25
C LEU A 434 -29.89 8.07 -11.94
N LYS A 435 -30.34 6.84 -12.21
CA LYS A 435 -31.69 6.37 -11.87
C LYS A 435 -31.98 6.55 -10.38
N THR A 436 -31.07 6.13 -9.50
CA THR A 436 -31.25 6.31 -8.04
C THR A 436 -31.32 7.79 -7.65
N ILE A 437 -30.52 8.65 -8.28
CA ILE A 437 -30.54 10.11 -8.06
C ILE A 437 -31.86 10.73 -8.55
N VAL A 438 -32.32 10.36 -9.75
CA VAL A 438 -33.56 10.89 -10.33
C VAL A 438 -34.77 10.49 -9.49
N ILE A 439 -34.88 9.22 -9.12
CA ILE A 439 -35.96 8.73 -8.25
C ILE A 439 -35.97 9.47 -6.91
N SER A 440 -34.81 9.62 -6.26
CA SER A 440 -34.75 10.33 -4.98
C SER A 440 -35.06 11.82 -5.13
N THR A 441 -34.67 12.44 -6.24
CA THR A 441 -34.97 13.85 -6.53
C THR A 441 -36.45 14.07 -6.80
N TYR A 442 -37.10 13.22 -7.60
CA TYR A 442 -38.55 13.29 -7.83
C TYR A 442 -39.35 13.01 -6.55
N HIS A 443 -38.98 12.00 -5.75
CA HIS A 443 -39.64 11.78 -4.47
C HIS A 443 -39.48 12.97 -3.51
N LYS A 444 -38.29 13.58 -3.47
CA LYS A 444 -38.07 14.79 -2.67
C LYS A 444 -38.96 15.94 -3.16
N LEU A 445 -39.07 16.13 -4.48
CA LEU A 445 -39.90 17.15 -5.10
C LEU A 445 -41.39 16.95 -4.80
N ILE A 446 -41.92 15.73 -5.00
CA ILE A 446 -43.32 15.37 -4.72
C ILE A 446 -43.64 15.55 -3.22
N ASN A 447 -42.74 15.14 -2.33
CA ASN A 447 -42.96 15.28 -0.89
C ASN A 447 -42.90 16.74 -0.42
N MET A 448 -42.08 17.58 -1.05
CA MET A 448 -41.97 19.00 -0.72
C MET A 448 -43.12 19.84 -1.33
N TYR A 449 -43.66 19.42 -2.47
CA TYR A 449 -44.70 20.14 -3.22
C TYR A 449 -45.80 19.17 -3.67
N PRO A 450 -46.60 18.63 -2.73
CA PRO A 450 -47.59 17.59 -3.03
C PRO A 450 -48.72 18.08 -3.95
N ASP A 451 -48.98 19.38 -3.99
CA ASP A 451 -50.03 20.00 -4.80
C ASP A 451 -49.61 20.26 -6.26
N ASP A 452 -48.32 20.10 -6.59
CA ASP A 452 -47.82 20.32 -7.95
C ASP A 452 -48.01 19.08 -8.84
N GLN A 453 -49.11 19.10 -9.59
CA GLN A 453 -49.44 18.03 -10.54
C GLN A 453 -48.37 17.83 -11.62
N SER A 454 -47.62 18.87 -11.99
CA SER A 454 -46.61 18.77 -13.05
C SER A 454 -45.41 17.92 -12.63
N SER A 455 -44.99 18.01 -11.36
CA SER A 455 -43.96 17.16 -10.76
C SER A 455 -44.36 15.70 -10.71
N PHE A 456 -45.64 15.43 -10.41
CA PHE A 456 -46.19 14.07 -10.42
C PHE A 456 -46.28 13.50 -11.84
N GLN A 457 -46.70 14.31 -12.81
CA GLN A 457 -46.72 13.95 -14.23
C GLN A 457 -45.30 13.66 -14.76
N LEU A 458 -44.29 14.45 -14.41
CA LEU A 458 -42.90 14.18 -14.77
C LEU A 458 -42.35 12.91 -14.16
N PHE A 459 -42.67 12.64 -12.89
CA PHE A 459 -42.27 11.40 -12.25
C PHE A 459 -43.00 10.21 -12.87
N THR A 460 -44.27 10.37 -13.25
CA THR A 460 -45.04 9.35 -13.95
C THR A 460 -44.48 9.11 -15.35
N LEU A 461 -44.10 10.16 -16.08
CA LEU A 461 -43.42 10.07 -17.37
C LEU A 461 -42.07 9.38 -17.23
N PHE A 462 -41.24 9.75 -16.24
CA PHE A 462 -40.00 9.06 -15.92
C PHE A 462 -40.25 7.58 -15.60
N ASN A 463 -41.28 7.30 -14.82
CA ASN A 463 -41.62 5.93 -14.49
C ASN A 463 -42.11 5.18 -15.72
N SER A 464 -42.95 5.71 -16.61
CA SER A 464 -43.43 4.99 -17.80
C SER A 464 -42.35 4.85 -18.88
N THR A 465 -41.55 5.89 -19.11
CA THR A 465 -40.50 5.89 -20.14
C THR A 465 -39.25 5.11 -19.73
N ILE A 466 -38.82 5.22 -18.46
CA ILE A 466 -37.57 4.61 -18.00
C ILE A 466 -37.84 3.44 -17.07
N VAL A 467 -38.68 3.59 -16.05
CA VAL A 467 -38.85 2.51 -15.07
C VAL A 467 -39.65 1.36 -15.64
N GLU A 468 -40.76 1.63 -16.33
CA GLU A 468 -41.65 0.73 -17.02
C GLU A 468 -40.90 0.16 -18.22
N TYR A 469 -40.26 0.93 -19.09
CA TYR A 469 -39.40 0.33 -20.13
C TYR A 469 -38.27 -0.60 -19.57
N LEU A 470 -37.60 -0.21 -18.48
CA LEU A 470 -36.62 -1.09 -17.81
C LEU A 470 -37.27 -2.26 -17.05
N THR A 471 -38.53 -2.13 -16.66
CA THR A 471 -39.30 -3.16 -15.93
C THR A 471 -40.13 -4.03 -16.85
N GLU A 472 -40.79 -3.58 -17.91
CA GLU A 472 -41.34 -4.30 -19.07
C GLU A 472 -40.27 -5.15 -19.76
N MET A 473 -39.03 -4.64 -19.93
CA MET A 473 -37.90 -5.53 -20.26
C MET A 473 -37.72 -6.70 -19.26
N ASN A 474 -38.24 -6.56 -18.02
CA ASN A 474 -38.42 -7.64 -17.04
C ASN A 474 -39.87 -8.21 -16.94
N LEU A 475 -40.94 -7.51 -17.36
CA LEU A 475 -42.36 -7.73 -16.98
C LEU A 475 -43.23 -8.24 -18.14
N GLU A 476 -42.82 -8.00 -19.39
CA GLU A 476 -43.23 -8.81 -20.55
C GLU A 476 -42.81 -10.29 -20.36
N ASN A 477 -41.89 -10.57 -19.43
CA ASN A 477 -41.58 -11.93 -18.98
C ASN A 477 -42.56 -12.49 -17.92
N THR A 478 -43.52 -11.72 -17.42
CA THR A 478 -44.49 -12.14 -16.39
C THR A 478 -45.93 -12.07 -16.84
N LEU A 479 -46.31 -11.17 -17.76
CA LEU A 479 -47.70 -11.08 -18.23
C LEU A 479 -48.11 -12.20 -19.22
N ASN A 480 -47.17 -12.82 -19.92
CA ASN A 480 -47.44 -14.05 -20.70
C ASN A 480 -47.74 -15.31 -19.85
N ASN A 481 -47.75 -15.20 -18.51
CA ASN A 481 -48.13 -16.30 -17.63
C ASN A 481 -49.61 -16.25 -17.17
N ASN A 482 -50.36 -15.17 -17.39
CA ASN A 482 -51.72 -15.00 -16.87
C ASN A 482 -52.74 -14.53 -17.93
N GLY A 483 -52.61 -14.96 -19.19
CA GLY A 483 -53.58 -14.70 -20.26
C GLY A 483 -54.72 -15.72 -20.29
N ASN A 484 -55.64 -15.68 -19.32
CA ASN A 484 -56.99 -16.21 -19.49
C ASN A 484 -57.95 -15.01 -19.44
N LEU A 485 -58.27 -14.43 -20.60
CA LEU A 485 -59.56 -13.83 -20.97
C LEU A 485 -59.36 -13.03 -22.26
N TYR A 486 -59.60 -13.64 -23.41
CA TYR A 486 -60.52 -13.17 -24.46
C TYR A 486 -60.41 -14.15 -25.64
N SER A 487 -61.47 -14.90 -25.85
CA SER A 487 -61.64 -15.90 -26.89
C SER A 487 -61.80 -15.24 -28.27
N SER A 488 -60.82 -15.41 -29.16
CA SER A 488 -61.01 -15.71 -30.61
C SER A 488 -59.72 -15.49 -31.42
N SER A 489 -58.67 -16.29 -31.16
CA SER A 489 -57.51 -16.45 -32.07
C SER A 489 -56.61 -17.62 -31.61
N GLU A 490 -57.19 -18.81 -31.51
CA GLU A 490 -56.63 -19.94 -30.74
C GLU A 490 -55.36 -20.61 -31.34
N ASN A 491 -55.00 -20.30 -32.59
CA ASN A 491 -53.86 -20.94 -33.28
C ASN A 491 -52.61 -20.05 -33.43
N VAL A 492 -52.73 -18.73 -33.33
CA VAL A 492 -51.58 -17.81 -33.40
C VAL A 492 -50.97 -17.58 -32.01
N GLU A 493 -51.80 -17.62 -30.95
CA GLU A 493 -51.37 -17.38 -29.57
C GLU A 493 -50.60 -18.58 -28.96
N LYS A 494 -50.94 -19.82 -29.34
CA LYS A 494 -50.17 -21.00 -28.90
C LYS A 494 -48.75 -21.02 -29.44
N LEU A 495 -48.49 -20.47 -30.64
CA LEU A 495 -47.13 -20.39 -31.18
C LEU A 495 -46.29 -19.31 -30.47
N SER A 496 -46.86 -18.13 -30.22
CA SER A 496 -46.16 -17.01 -29.57
C SER A 496 -45.87 -17.27 -28.08
N VAL A 497 -46.78 -17.92 -27.36
CA VAL A 497 -46.58 -18.30 -25.94
C VAL A 497 -45.47 -19.34 -25.80
N THR A 498 -45.40 -20.33 -26.69
CA THR A 498 -44.37 -21.39 -26.65
C THR A 498 -42.98 -20.82 -26.99
N GLU A 499 -42.90 -19.88 -27.93
CA GLU A 499 -41.64 -19.20 -28.27
C GLU A 499 -41.15 -18.24 -27.17
N SER A 500 -42.06 -17.60 -26.43
CA SER A 500 -41.71 -16.72 -25.32
C SER A 500 -41.18 -17.49 -24.10
N ASN A 501 -41.78 -18.64 -23.78
CA ASN A 501 -41.35 -19.49 -22.67
C ASN A 501 -39.97 -20.13 -22.92
N THR A 502 -39.70 -20.59 -24.14
CA THR A 502 -38.39 -21.13 -24.52
C THR A 502 -37.29 -20.06 -24.50
N LYS A 503 -37.59 -18.81 -24.88
CA LYS A 503 -36.65 -17.67 -24.76
C LYS A 503 -36.36 -17.32 -23.29
N LYS A 504 -37.38 -17.35 -22.41
CA LYS A 504 -37.25 -17.08 -20.96
C LYS A 504 -36.43 -18.15 -20.24
N GLU A 505 -36.64 -19.41 -20.58
CA GLU A 505 -35.87 -20.54 -20.05
C GLU A 505 -34.40 -20.48 -20.48
N ARG A 506 -34.13 -20.17 -21.76
CA ARG A 506 -32.76 -19.94 -22.25
C ARG A 506 -32.02 -18.83 -21.50
N ARG A 507 -32.69 -17.71 -21.17
CA ARG A 507 -32.08 -16.61 -20.40
C ARG A 507 -31.80 -16.99 -18.95
N ARG A 508 -32.75 -17.65 -18.26
CA ARG A 508 -32.52 -18.15 -16.90
C ARG A 508 -31.35 -19.12 -16.88
N ASN A 509 -31.32 -20.07 -17.81
CA ASN A 509 -30.25 -21.06 -17.91
C ASN A 509 -28.88 -20.42 -18.22
N LEU A 510 -28.85 -19.31 -18.96
CA LEU A 510 -27.63 -18.52 -19.19
C LEU A 510 -27.11 -17.86 -17.91
N ILE A 511 -27.98 -17.19 -17.14
CA ILE A 511 -27.60 -16.48 -15.92
C ILE A 511 -27.28 -17.46 -14.79
N THR A 512 -28.09 -18.50 -14.59
CA THR A 512 -27.82 -19.53 -13.57
C THR A 512 -26.61 -20.36 -13.93
N GLY A 513 -26.38 -20.66 -15.22
CA GLY A 513 -25.17 -21.29 -15.70
C GLY A 513 -23.93 -20.43 -15.44
N TYR A 514 -24.04 -19.11 -15.63
CA TYR A 514 -22.97 -18.17 -15.30
C TYR A 514 -22.63 -18.16 -13.82
N THR A 515 -23.62 -17.89 -12.97
CA THR A 515 -23.39 -17.72 -11.54
C THR A 515 -22.88 -19.01 -10.92
N LYS A 516 -23.44 -20.17 -11.33
CA LYS A 516 -22.96 -21.48 -10.86
C LYS A 516 -21.50 -21.72 -11.27
N ARG A 517 -21.14 -21.46 -12.53
CA ARG A 517 -19.76 -21.70 -13.03
C ARG A 517 -18.75 -20.71 -12.46
N SER A 518 -19.10 -19.43 -12.37
CA SER A 518 -18.28 -18.39 -11.75
C SER A 518 -18.07 -18.67 -10.26
N HIS A 519 -19.12 -19.09 -9.55
CA HIS A 519 -19.03 -19.46 -8.14
C HIS A 519 -18.11 -20.67 -7.93
N GLN A 520 -18.27 -21.73 -8.74
CA GLN A 520 -17.39 -22.90 -8.71
C GLN A 520 -15.92 -22.54 -8.96
N LEU A 521 -15.64 -21.70 -9.97
CA LEU A 521 -14.28 -21.19 -10.24
C LEU A 521 -13.74 -20.36 -9.07
N SER A 522 -14.56 -19.49 -8.47
CA SER A 522 -14.13 -18.68 -7.32
C SER A 522 -13.79 -19.52 -6.09
N ILE A 523 -14.59 -20.57 -5.80
CA ILE A 523 -14.31 -21.51 -4.71
C ILE A 523 -12.99 -22.23 -4.97
N LEU A 524 -12.78 -22.73 -6.20
CA LEU A 524 -11.55 -23.42 -6.58
C LEU A 524 -10.31 -22.51 -6.41
N ILE A 525 -10.39 -21.24 -6.84
CA ILE A 525 -9.29 -20.27 -6.64
C ILE A 525 -9.00 -20.05 -5.16
N ILE A 526 -10.04 -19.86 -4.34
CA ILE A 526 -9.89 -19.63 -2.90
C ILE A 526 -9.27 -20.87 -2.23
N SER A 527 -9.74 -22.08 -2.55
CA SER A 527 -9.21 -23.32 -1.98
C SER A 527 -7.75 -23.57 -2.37
N ILE A 528 -7.36 -23.33 -3.63
CA ILE A 528 -5.96 -23.47 -4.07
C ILE A 528 -5.08 -22.45 -3.34
N TYR A 529 -5.57 -21.23 -3.14
CA TYR A 529 -4.86 -20.19 -2.41
C TYR A 529 -4.68 -20.53 -0.92
N GLU A 530 -5.70 -21.10 -0.27
CA GLU A 530 -5.57 -21.58 1.11
C GLU A 530 -4.51 -22.68 1.22
N ILE A 531 -4.45 -23.61 0.25
CA ILE A 531 -3.41 -24.64 0.18
C ILE A 531 -2.02 -23.99 0.01
N GLU A 532 -1.89 -22.99 -0.87
CA GLU A 532 -0.64 -22.23 -1.07
C GLU A 532 -0.15 -21.59 0.24
N LEU A 533 -1.05 -20.96 0.99
CA LEU A 533 -0.75 -20.30 2.26
C LEU A 533 -0.27 -21.31 3.33
N VAL A 534 -0.93 -22.46 3.44
CA VAL A 534 -0.53 -23.53 4.37
C VAL A 534 0.85 -24.06 3.99
N LEU A 535 1.08 -24.38 2.72
CA LEU A 535 2.38 -24.87 2.23
C LEU A 535 3.49 -23.85 2.46
N TYR A 536 3.24 -22.58 2.17
CA TYR A 536 4.18 -21.50 2.44
C TYR A 536 4.56 -21.43 3.92
N THR A 537 3.57 -21.52 4.81
CA THR A 537 3.80 -21.50 6.26
C THR A 537 4.64 -22.70 6.71
N LEU A 538 4.34 -23.90 6.21
CA LEU A 538 5.13 -25.11 6.47
C LEU A 538 6.58 -24.96 5.98
N MET A 539 6.78 -24.38 4.80
CA MET A 539 8.12 -24.10 4.25
C MET A 539 8.92 -23.12 5.12
N VAL A 540 8.27 -22.07 5.65
CA VAL A 540 8.92 -21.13 6.56
C VAL A 540 9.37 -21.83 7.85
N ILE A 541 8.49 -22.63 8.47
CA ILE A 541 8.82 -23.39 9.68
C ILE A 541 9.97 -24.36 9.42
N PHE A 542 9.90 -25.11 8.32
CA PHE A 542 10.94 -26.04 7.88
C PHE A 542 12.29 -25.32 7.72
N ASN A 543 12.31 -24.17 7.03
CA ASN A 543 13.53 -23.38 6.83
C ASN A 543 14.09 -22.82 8.15
N SER A 544 13.24 -22.38 9.08
CA SER A 544 13.69 -21.91 10.39
C SER A 544 14.34 -23.00 11.23
N LEU A 545 13.74 -24.20 11.26
CA LEU A 545 14.33 -25.37 11.93
C LEU A 545 15.67 -25.76 11.31
N HIS A 546 15.77 -25.66 9.98
CA HIS A 546 17.03 -25.94 9.29
C HIS A 546 18.11 -24.90 9.54
N LEU A 547 17.77 -23.62 9.57
CA LEU A 547 18.72 -22.57 9.90
C LEU A 547 19.26 -22.73 11.33
N TYR A 548 18.39 -23.08 12.28
CA TYR A 548 18.80 -23.39 13.65
C TYR A 548 19.80 -24.54 13.70
N ARG A 549 19.50 -25.65 13.00
CA ARG A 549 20.41 -26.80 12.93
C ARG A 549 21.72 -26.48 12.21
N TYR A 550 21.69 -25.64 11.19
CA TYR A 550 22.90 -25.22 10.48
C TYR A 550 23.82 -24.40 11.39
N ASN A 551 23.25 -23.51 12.21
CA ASN A 551 24.01 -22.76 13.21
C ASN A 551 24.63 -23.70 14.28
N THR A 552 23.91 -24.74 14.72
CA THR A 552 24.49 -25.72 15.66
C THR A 552 25.63 -26.50 15.01
N ILE A 553 25.51 -26.85 13.72
CA ILE A 553 26.58 -27.54 12.98
C ILE A 553 27.82 -26.64 12.84
N ILE A 554 27.65 -25.36 12.48
CA ILE A 554 28.76 -24.40 12.42
C ILE A 554 29.45 -24.27 13.78
N SER A 555 28.66 -24.16 14.85
CA SER A 555 29.19 -24.09 16.21
C SER A 555 29.99 -25.34 16.57
N ASP A 556 29.49 -26.52 16.20
CA ASP A 556 30.17 -27.79 16.43
C ASP A 556 31.50 -27.83 15.64
N TYR A 557 31.55 -27.34 14.39
CA TYR A 557 32.80 -27.24 13.63
C TYR A 557 33.79 -26.24 14.20
N SER A 558 33.34 -25.08 14.68
CA SER A 558 34.25 -24.11 15.32
C SER A 558 34.86 -24.64 16.61
N ILE A 559 34.14 -25.52 17.31
CA ILE A 559 34.70 -26.22 18.48
C ILE A 559 35.72 -27.25 17.99
N LEU A 560 35.37 -28.07 16.99
CA LEU A 560 36.27 -29.09 16.45
C LEU A 560 37.57 -28.53 15.84
N SER A 561 37.56 -27.33 15.26
CA SER A 561 38.77 -26.71 14.70
C SER A 561 39.84 -26.44 15.76
N ASP A 562 39.44 -26.29 17.02
CA ASP A 562 40.34 -25.91 18.11
C ASP A 562 40.92 -27.16 18.83
N VAL A 563 40.44 -28.36 18.51
CA VAL A 563 40.88 -29.62 19.15
C VAL A 563 42.39 -29.80 19.04
N ASP A 564 42.94 -29.52 17.86
CA ASP A 564 44.37 -29.65 17.59
C ASP A 564 45.21 -28.75 18.53
N TYR A 565 44.79 -27.49 18.68
CA TYR A 565 45.42 -26.52 19.57
C TYR A 565 45.41 -26.98 21.04
N TYR A 566 44.26 -27.44 21.53
CA TYR A 566 44.13 -27.88 22.93
C TYR A 566 44.93 -29.16 23.21
N ILE A 567 44.97 -30.11 22.27
CA ILE A 567 45.78 -31.32 22.43
C ILE A 567 47.27 -30.97 22.39
N ASN A 568 47.72 -30.11 21.48
CA ASN A 568 49.13 -29.71 21.42
C ASN A 568 49.60 -29.05 22.72
N ASN A 569 48.79 -28.16 23.28
CA ASN A 569 49.14 -27.45 24.50
C ASN A 569 49.12 -28.39 25.69
N LEU A 570 48.12 -29.28 25.79
CA LEU A 570 48.11 -30.35 26.80
C LEU A 570 49.41 -31.16 26.76
N LEU A 571 49.86 -31.57 25.57
CA LEU A 571 51.11 -32.31 25.39
C LEU A 571 52.35 -31.49 25.78
N SER A 572 52.33 -30.19 25.49
CA SER A 572 53.41 -29.27 25.84
C SER A 572 53.53 -29.12 27.36
N GLU A 573 52.41 -28.93 28.06
CA GLU A 573 52.38 -28.88 29.53
C GLU A 573 52.83 -30.21 30.16
N ILE A 574 52.41 -31.35 29.60
CA ILE A 574 52.87 -32.66 30.05
C ILE A 574 54.41 -32.77 29.89
N LYS A 575 54.97 -32.30 28.77
CA LYS A 575 56.43 -32.31 28.58
C LYS A 575 57.15 -31.42 29.59
N LEU A 576 56.63 -30.23 29.86
CA LEU A 576 57.21 -29.30 30.86
C LEU A 576 57.12 -29.88 32.27
N MET A 577 56.00 -30.50 32.61
CA MET A 577 55.82 -31.24 33.87
C MET A 577 56.85 -32.36 34.02
N CYS A 578 57.10 -33.16 32.98
CA CYS A 578 58.14 -34.19 33.02
C CYS A 578 59.53 -33.60 33.24
N LEU A 579 59.86 -32.47 32.62
CA LEU A 579 61.14 -31.79 32.84
C LEU A 579 61.27 -31.29 34.27
N ALA A 580 60.23 -30.66 34.83
CA ALA A 580 60.20 -30.21 36.21
C ALA A 580 60.41 -31.37 37.20
N ILE A 581 59.77 -32.52 36.96
CA ILE A 581 59.95 -33.74 37.76
C ILE A 581 61.40 -34.25 37.67
N MET A 582 62.01 -34.26 36.48
CA MET A 582 63.41 -34.67 36.31
C MET A 582 64.38 -33.74 37.03
N GLU A 583 64.07 -32.44 37.09
CA GLU A 583 64.82 -31.43 37.83
C GLU A 583 64.52 -31.42 39.34
N ARG A 584 63.48 -32.15 39.75
CA ARG A 584 62.95 -32.21 41.13
C ARG A 584 62.40 -30.87 41.62
N ASP A 585 61.84 -30.07 40.71
CA ASP A 585 61.13 -28.83 41.03
C ASP A 585 59.64 -29.14 41.26
N GLU A 586 59.27 -29.29 42.54
CA GLU A 586 57.90 -29.62 42.95
C GLU A 586 56.92 -28.49 42.63
N GLU A 587 57.32 -27.24 42.88
CA GLU A 587 56.46 -26.07 42.67
C GLU A 587 56.09 -25.93 41.19
N LEU A 588 57.09 -26.06 40.31
CA LEU A 588 56.87 -26.00 38.86
C LEU A 588 56.06 -27.20 38.35
N ALA A 589 56.30 -28.40 38.87
CA ALA A 589 55.53 -29.58 38.49
C ALA A 589 54.05 -29.46 38.92
N GLU A 590 53.78 -28.96 40.13
CA GLU A 590 52.42 -28.70 40.62
C GLU A 590 51.70 -27.62 39.79
N GLU A 591 52.41 -26.58 39.37
CA GLU A 591 51.87 -25.57 38.46
C GLU A 591 51.42 -26.18 37.12
N HIS A 592 52.26 -27.02 36.50
CA HIS A 592 51.88 -27.70 35.26
C HIS A 592 50.76 -28.73 35.46
N PHE A 593 50.71 -29.47 36.58
CA PHE A 593 49.57 -30.33 36.91
C PHE A 593 48.27 -29.53 36.97
N TYR A 594 48.31 -28.34 37.59
CA TYR A 594 47.15 -27.45 37.68
C TYR A 594 46.65 -27.02 36.29
N PHE A 595 47.55 -26.63 35.39
CA PHE A 595 47.18 -26.25 34.01
C PHE A 595 46.61 -27.42 33.22
N ILE A 596 47.25 -28.60 33.30
CA ILE A 596 46.78 -29.81 32.64
C ILE A 596 45.34 -30.14 33.08
N GLU A 597 45.07 -30.13 34.38
CA GLU A 597 43.76 -30.47 34.95
C GLU A 597 42.69 -29.43 34.62
N ASN A 598 42.96 -28.17 34.94
CA ASN A 598 41.91 -27.14 35.01
C ASN A 598 41.69 -26.41 33.69
N ASP A 599 42.73 -26.23 32.86
CA ASP A 599 42.62 -25.45 31.64
C ASP A 599 42.42 -26.34 30.39
N TYR A 600 43.14 -27.47 30.32
CA TYR A 600 43.12 -28.32 29.13
C TYR A 600 42.15 -29.51 29.26
N LEU A 601 42.30 -30.36 30.30
CA LEU A 601 41.44 -31.54 30.47
C LEU A 601 39.98 -31.15 30.66
N ALA A 602 39.68 -30.20 31.55
CA ALA A 602 38.32 -29.72 31.76
C ALA A 602 37.68 -29.18 30.46
N HIS A 603 38.45 -28.49 29.61
CA HIS A 603 37.95 -27.97 28.33
C HIS A 603 37.70 -29.10 27.32
N ILE A 604 38.62 -30.05 27.19
CA ILE A 604 38.48 -31.19 26.28
C ILE A 604 37.27 -32.05 26.66
N GLU A 605 37.08 -32.34 27.95
CA GLU A 605 35.97 -33.14 28.46
C GLU A 605 34.61 -32.44 28.33
N SER A 606 34.56 -31.13 28.53
CA SER A 606 33.30 -30.39 28.47
C SER A 606 32.86 -30.08 27.03
N ASN A 607 33.80 -29.84 26.11
CA ASN A 607 33.49 -29.38 24.76
C ASN A 607 33.69 -30.45 23.68
N PHE A 608 34.83 -31.16 23.67
CA PHE A 608 35.18 -32.07 22.57
C PHE A 608 34.62 -33.47 22.75
N VAL A 609 34.78 -34.07 23.94
CA VAL A 609 34.32 -35.43 24.20
C VAL A 609 32.81 -35.59 23.94
N PRO A 610 31.90 -34.71 24.41
CA PRO A 610 30.46 -34.87 24.19
C PRO A 610 30.08 -34.70 22.72
N LEU A 611 30.81 -33.85 22.00
CA LEU A 611 30.60 -33.60 20.58
C LEU A 611 31.05 -34.80 19.74
N LEU A 612 32.27 -35.28 19.95
CA LEU A 612 32.82 -36.46 19.28
C LEU A 612 32.05 -37.74 19.64
N LYS A 613 31.50 -37.84 20.86
CA LYS A 613 30.66 -38.98 21.29
C LYS A 613 29.41 -39.16 20.44
N LYS A 614 28.84 -38.10 19.86
CA LYS A 614 27.72 -38.21 18.89
C LYS A 614 28.12 -39.04 17.67
N TYR A 615 29.42 -39.16 17.44
CA TYR A 615 30.07 -39.79 16.31
C TYR A 615 30.95 -40.98 16.75
N SER A 616 30.69 -41.58 17.91
CA SER A 616 31.46 -42.72 18.42
C SER A 616 31.35 -43.99 17.56
N ASN A 617 30.30 -44.08 16.74
CA ASN A 617 30.03 -45.25 15.90
C ASN A 617 30.70 -45.18 14.52
N ILE A 618 31.57 -44.19 14.28
CA ILE A 618 32.37 -44.11 13.04
C ILE A 618 33.40 -45.23 13.05
N GLU A 619 33.64 -45.83 11.89
CA GLU A 619 34.74 -46.77 11.68
C GLU A 619 36.08 -46.14 12.09
N SER A 620 36.99 -46.96 12.60
CA SER A 620 38.34 -46.51 12.96
C SER A 620 39.04 -45.87 11.76
N SER A 621 39.87 -44.85 12.03
CA SER A 621 40.68 -44.23 10.98
C SER A 621 41.59 -45.27 10.31
N THR A 622 41.85 -45.10 9.02
CA THR A 622 42.84 -45.92 8.29
C THR A 622 44.28 -45.56 8.65
N ASN A 623 44.48 -44.43 9.34
CA ASN A 623 45.77 -43.97 9.81
C ASN A 623 46.09 -44.63 11.17
N PRO A 624 47.21 -45.37 11.28
CA PRO A 624 47.57 -46.03 12.53
C PRO A 624 48.11 -45.02 13.55
N LEU A 625 47.86 -45.30 14.82
CA LEU A 625 48.51 -44.69 15.98
C LEU A 625 49.47 -45.71 16.60
N ILE A 626 50.57 -45.24 17.19
CA ILE A 626 51.57 -46.06 17.87
C ILE A 626 51.21 -46.15 19.35
N THR A 627 50.98 -47.36 19.86
CA THR A 627 50.82 -47.61 21.30
C THR A 627 51.99 -48.44 21.82
N TYR A 628 52.24 -48.35 23.12
CA TYR A 628 53.30 -49.09 23.77
C TYR A 628 52.72 -50.02 24.83
N ILE A 629 53.21 -51.26 24.85
CA ILE A 629 52.85 -52.26 25.85
C ILE A 629 54.16 -52.89 26.32
N SER A 630 54.59 -52.57 27.54
CA SER A 630 55.85 -53.11 28.10
C SER A 630 57.07 -52.80 27.24
N GLY A 631 57.10 -51.61 26.64
CA GLY A 631 58.19 -51.15 25.77
C GLY A 631 58.16 -51.66 24.32
N GLU A 632 57.25 -52.57 23.94
CA GLU A 632 57.04 -52.95 22.54
C GLU A 632 56.00 -52.03 21.89
N SER A 633 56.28 -51.56 20.66
CA SER A 633 55.38 -50.70 19.90
C SER A 633 54.38 -51.51 19.07
N GLU A 634 53.09 -51.20 19.16
CA GLU A 634 52.02 -51.79 18.35
C GLU A 634 51.23 -50.69 17.62
N TYR A 635 50.73 -50.99 16.41
CA TYR A 635 49.83 -50.08 15.71
C TYR A 635 48.37 -50.35 16.09
N ILE A 636 47.66 -49.29 16.50
CA ILE A 636 46.23 -49.32 16.76
C ILE A 636 45.50 -48.34 15.84
N TYR A 637 44.24 -48.65 15.53
CA TYR A 637 43.40 -47.82 14.67
C TYR A 637 42.23 -47.33 15.49
N LEU A 638 42.20 -46.03 15.76
CA LEU A 638 41.15 -45.38 16.55
C LEU A 638 40.41 -44.39 15.67
N ASN A 639 39.12 -44.17 15.94
CA ASN A 639 38.45 -42.98 15.44
C ASN A 639 38.76 -41.75 16.33
N GLY A 640 38.39 -40.55 15.90
CA GLY A 640 38.70 -39.32 16.64
C GLY A 640 38.11 -39.29 18.06
N TYR A 641 36.93 -39.88 18.28
CA TYR A 641 36.34 -39.97 19.62
C TYR A 641 37.17 -40.87 20.54
N GLU A 642 37.53 -42.06 20.06
CA GLU A 642 38.34 -43.04 20.80
C GLU A 642 39.73 -42.48 21.09
N PHE A 643 40.34 -41.82 20.11
CA PHE A 643 41.63 -41.15 20.26
C PHE A 643 41.58 -40.06 21.35
N VAL A 644 40.66 -39.09 21.24
CA VAL A 644 40.55 -38.00 22.23
C VAL A 644 40.20 -38.55 23.61
N SER A 645 39.31 -39.54 23.69
CA SER A 645 38.96 -40.17 24.98
C SER A 645 40.16 -40.88 25.61
N ARG A 646 41.04 -41.49 24.80
CA ARG A 646 42.27 -42.14 25.28
C ARG A 646 43.30 -41.11 25.74
N VAL A 647 43.45 -39.99 25.02
CA VAL A 647 44.29 -38.86 25.45
C VAL A 647 43.83 -38.31 26.80
N VAL A 648 42.52 -38.11 26.98
CA VAL A 648 41.93 -37.66 28.26
C VAL A 648 42.20 -38.65 29.38
N TYR A 649 41.98 -39.95 29.12
CA TYR A 649 42.24 -41.00 30.10
C TYR A 649 43.71 -41.01 30.56
N TYR A 650 44.64 -40.92 29.62
CA TYR A 650 46.07 -40.89 29.88
C TYR A 650 46.53 -39.62 30.63
N ALA A 651 46.04 -38.46 30.23
CA ALA A 651 46.35 -37.21 30.93
C ALA A 651 45.81 -37.22 32.38
N TRP A 652 44.64 -37.82 32.64
CA TRP A 652 44.16 -38.02 34.00
C TRP A 652 45.01 -38.98 34.81
N ASP A 653 45.55 -40.03 34.21
CA ASP A 653 46.44 -40.98 34.88
C ASP A 653 47.75 -40.29 35.31
N ILE A 654 48.28 -39.43 34.44
CA ILE A 654 49.42 -38.57 34.73
C ILE A 654 49.14 -37.63 35.90
N VAL A 655 48.05 -36.86 35.85
CA VAL A 655 47.68 -35.88 36.89
C VAL A 655 47.39 -36.54 38.24
N LYS A 656 46.76 -37.72 38.24
CA LYS A 656 46.43 -38.45 39.48
C LYS A 656 47.62 -39.12 40.13
N THR A 657 48.71 -39.29 39.39
CA THR A 657 49.95 -39.87 39.92
C THR A 657 50.67 -38.81 40.76
N PRO A 658 50.84 -39.01 42.08
CA PRO A 658 51.45 -38.00 42.94
C PRO A 658 52.89 -37.67 42.51
N TYR A 659 53.29 -36.41 42.61
CA TYR A 659 54.64 -35.93 42.29
C TYR A 659 55.75 -36.82 42.86
N GLN A 660 55.66 -37.20 44.13
CA GLN A 660 56.65 -38.06 44.78
C GLN A 660 56.81 -39.42 44.09
N THR A 661 55.73 -39.98 43.53
CA THR A 661 55.78 -41.26 42.81
C THR A 661 56.60 -41.13 41.53
N TRP A 662 56.41 -40.04 40.80
CA TRP A 662 57.20 -39.73 39.61
C TRP A 662 58.68 -39.51 39.95
N CYS A 663 58.98 -38.75 41.01
CA CYS A 663 60.35 -38.55 41.48
C CYS A 663 61.02 -39.87 41.87
N ASN A 664 60.30 -40.77 42.58
CA ASN A 664 60.83 -42.08 42.96
C ASN A 664 61.19 -42.94 41.72
N ARG A 665 60.40 -42.86 40.63
CA ARG A 665 60.70 -43.53 39.36
C ARG A 665 62.01 -43.01 38.76
N VAL A 666 62.16 -41.69 38.67
CA VAL A 666 63.41 -41.05 38.19
C VAL A 666 64.60 -41.44 39.07
N GLU A 667 64.45 -41.45 40.39
CA GLU A 667 65.49 -41.84 41.35
C GLU A 667 65.91 -43.31 41.24
N SER A 668 64.98 -44.18 40.87
CA SER A 668 65.26 -45.59 40.60
C SER A 668 66.04 -45.81 39.29
N GLY A 669 66.31 -44.75 38.53
CA GLY A 669 66.99 -44.79 37.25
C GLY A 669 66.05 -45.03 36.06
N GLU A 670 64.73 -44.97 36.27
CA GLU A 670 63.74 -45.08 35.20
C GLU A 670 63.72 -43.79 34.37
N ASN A 671 63.78 -43.93 33.04
CA ASN A 671 63.58 -42.79 32.14
C ASN A 671 62.09 -42.56 31.97
N ILE A 672 61.52 -41.57 32.68
CA ILE A 672 60.08 -41.27 32.58
C ILE A 672 59.65 -40.87 31.17
N LEU A 673 60.55 -40.37 30.31
CA LEU A 673 60.21 -40.07 28.91
C LEU A 673 59.95 -41.33 28.09
N GLU A 674 60.39 -42.49 28.57
CA GLU A 674 60.11 -43.80 27.97
C GLU A 674 58.83 -44.45 28.50
N ASP A 675 58.09 -43.78 29.40
CA ASP A 675 56.80 -44.26 29.87
C ASP A 675 55.83 -44.45 28.70
N ASP A 676 55.17 -45.62 28.66
CA ASP A 676 54.29 -46.03 27.56
C ASP A 676 53.21 -44.96 27.25
N ILE A 677 52.71 -44.25 28.27
CA ILE A 677 51.71 -43.18 28.12
C ILE A 677 52.32 -41.94 27.49
N LEU A 678 53.47 -41.49 28.00
CA LEU A 678 54.16 -40.31 27.52
C LEU A 678 54.64 -40.49 26.08
N ARG A 679 55.11 -41.69 25.73
CA ARG A 679 55.47 -42.04 24.36
C ARG A 679 54.25 -42.11 23.44
N PHE A 680 53.12 -42.69 23.87
CA PHE A 680 51.89 -42.66 23.07
C PHE A 680 51.50 -41.21 22.73
N LEU A 681 51.55 -40.32 23.72
CA LEU A 681 51.22 -38.92 23.56
C LEU A 681 52.22 -38.16 22.67
N SER A 682 53.52 -38.41 22.83
CA SER A 682 54.57 -37.72 22.08
C SER A 682 54.75 -38.23 20.65
N ASP A 683 54.70 -39.54 20.42
CA ASP A 683 55.06 -40.14 19.13
C ASP A 683 53.92 -40.07 18.11
N ASN A 684 52.68 -39.93 18.58
CA ASN A 684 51.52 -39.78 17.69
C ASN A 684 51.26 -38.33 17.26
N TYR A 685 51.72 -37.34 18.02
CA TYR A 685 51.36 -35.94 17.78
C TYR A 685 52.56 -35.13 17.23
N PRO A 686 52.37 -34.28 16.20
CA PRO A 686 51.10 -33.95 15.53
C PRO A 686 50.69 -34.93 14.43
N ASP A 687 51.63 -35.68 13.85
CA ASP A 687 51.44 -36.26 12.51
C ASP A 687 50.36 -37.36 12.42
N HIS A 688 50.36 -38.33 13.34
CA HIS A 688 49.39 -39.43 13.32
C HIS A 688 48.04 -38.98 13.89
N ALA A 689 48.06 -38.23 14.99
CA ALA A 689 46.90 -37.67 15.65
C ALA A 689 46.08 -36.76 14.71
N ASN A 690 46.74 -35.86 13.98
CA ASN A 690 46.05 -34.91 13.11
C ASN A 690 45.38 -35.61 11.93
N LYS A 691 45.97 -36.70 11.42
CA LYS A 691 45.33 -37.51 10.38
C LYS A 691 44.08 -38.23 10.90
N VAL A 692 44.13 -38.81 12.11
CA VAL A 692 42.96 -39.46 12.72
C VAL A 692 41.83 -38.46 13.01
N LEU A 693 42.17 -37.27 13.52
CA LEU A 693 41.22 -36.20 13.76
C LEU A 693 40.64 -35.66 12.44
N GLN A 694 41.49 -35.45 11.42
CA GLN A 694 41.09 -34.97 10.11
C GLN A 694 40.13 -35.95 9.42
N ASP A 695 40.42 -37.26 9.42
CA ASP A 695 39.51 -38.29 8.89
C ASP A 695 38.13 -38.22 9.56
N THR A 696 38.11 -38.00 10.88
CA THR A 696 36.87 -37.89 11.65
C THR A 696 36.11 -36.61 11.29
N ILE A 697 36.81 -35.47 11.19
CA ILE A 697 36.22 -34.17 10.80
C ILE A 697 35.68 -34.23 9.37
N ASP A 698 36.42 -34.82 8.44
CA ASP A 698 36.01 -34.98 7.04
C ASP A 698 34.78 -35.88 6.93
N TYR A 699 34.71 -36.96 7.71
CA TYR A 699 33.52 -37.81 7.77
C TYR A 699 32.29 -37.05 8.31
N ILE A 700 32.46 -36.29 9.41
CA ILE A 700 31.36 -35.47 9.96
C ILE A 700 30.90 -34.46 8.91
N ARG A 701 31.84 -33.84 8.18
CA ARG A 701 31.58 -32.91 7.07
C ARG A 701 30.78 -33.55 5.95
N ASP A 702 31.11 -34.77 5.56
CA ASP A 702 30.45 -35.45 4.47
C ASP A 702 29.02 -35.90 4.82
N ILE A 703 28.80 -36.35 6.07
CA ILE A 703 27.44 -36.61 6.59
C ILE A 703 26.60 -35.33 6.55
N ASP A 704 27.13 -34.23 7.09
CA ASP A 704 26.40 -32.98 7.16
C ASP A 704 26.11 -32.42 5.77
N ASN A 705 27.10 -32.45 4.86
CA ASN A 705 26.95 -32.04 3.46
C ASN A 705 25.90 -32.86 2.73
N THR A 706 25.90 -34.18 2.88
CA THR A 706 24.90 -35.06 2.26
C THR A 706 23.49 -34.73 2.77
N SER A 707 23.35 -34.53 4.08
CA SER A 707 22.08 -34.13 4.69
C SER A 707 21.62 -32.74 4.22
N ASN A 708 22.55 -31.80 4.06
CA ASN A 708 22.29 -30.44 3.60
C ASN A 708 21.91 -30.38 2.12
N ASN A 709 22.52 -31.21 1.27
CA ASN A 709 22.15 -31.34 -0.13
C ASN A 709 20.71 -31.85 -0.31
N LEU A 710 20.32 -32.88 0.45
CA LEU A 710 18.93 -33.36 0.45
C LEU A 710 17.94 -32.26 0.86
N ARG A 711 18.29 -31.48 1.90
CA ARG A 711 17.44 -30.36 2.36
C ARG A 711 17.36 -29.24 1.34
N LYS A 712 18.50 -28.85 0.74
CA LYS A 712 18.57 -27.87 -0.34
C LYS A 712 17.63 -28.27 -1.48
N ASN A 713 17.62 -29.54 -1.85
CA ASN A 713 16.70 -30.07 -2.85
C ASN A 713 15.23 -29.97 -2.40
N VAL A 714 14.90 -30.31 -1.14
CA VAL A 714 13.54 -30.11 -0.60
C VAL A 714 13.11 -28.64 -0.67
N ILE A 715 14.01 -27.71 -0.33
CA ILE A 715 13.73 -26.27 -0.41
C ILE A 715 13.47 -25.84 -1.86
N TYR A 716 14.33 -26.25 -2.79
CA TYR A 716 14.14 -25.92 -4.21
C TYR A 716 12.88 -26.52 -4.79
N ILE A 717 12.56 -27.77 -4.48
CA ILE A 717 11.32 -28.43 -4.91
C ILE A 717 10.11 -27.69 -4.31
N GLY A 718 10.13 -27.36 -3.01
CA GLY A 718 9.05 -26.65 -2.34
C GLY A 718 8.81 -25.25 -2.93
N VAL A 719 9.88 -24.48 -3.16
CA VAL A 719 9.79 -23.15 -3.79
C VAL A 719 9.28 -23.25 -5.24
N THR A 720 9.82 -24.20 -6.02
CA THR A 720 9.38 -24.43 -7.42
C THR A 720 7.90 -24.82 -7.46
N PHE A 721 7.46 -25.67 -6.53
CA PHE A 721 6.07 -26.07 -6.41
C PHE A 721 5.15 -24.88 -6.08
N LEU A 722 5.54 -24.02 -5.15
CA LEU A 722 4.79 -22.80 -4.83
C LEU A 722 4.66 -21.89 -6.06
N VAL A 723 5.76 -21.63 -6.78
CA VAL A 723 5.76 -20.82 -8.00
C VAL A 723 4.85 -21.42 -9.08
N ALA A 724 4.92 -22.74 -9.29
CA ALA A 724 4.06 -23.44 -10.24
C ALA A 724 2.57 -23.34 -9.85
N LEU A 725 2.26 -23.39 -8.56
CA LEU A 725 0.90 -23.27 -8.03
C LEU A 725 0.38 -21.83 -8.16
N SER A 726 1.19 -20.81 -7.91
CA SER A 726 0.84 -19.41 -8.17
C SER A 726 0.57 -19.16 -9.66
N LEU A 727 1.41 -19.71 -10.54
CA LEU A 727 1.20 -19.66 -11.99
C LEU A 727 -0.08 -20.39 -12.41
N TYR A 728 -0.37 -21.53 -11.80
CA TYR A 728 -1.60 -22.28 -12.04
C TYR A 728 -2.85 -21.46 -11.67
N ILE A 729 -2.85 -20.77 -10.52
CA ILE A 729 -3.93 -19.84 -10.14
C ILE A 729 -4.11 -18.74 -11.18
N LEU A 730 -3.01 -18.17 -11.68
CA LEU A 730 -3.05 -17.10 -12.68
C LEU A 730 -3.64 -17.58 -14.02
N ILE A 731 -3.13 -18.69 -14.54
CA ILE A 731 -3.45 -19.23 -15.87
C ILE A 731 -4.82 -19.90 -15.89
N PHE A 732 -5.16 -20.69 -14.87
CA PHE A 732 -6.39 -21.49 -14.84
C PHE A 732 -7.49 -20.92 -13.95
N GLY A 733 -7.14 -20.03 -13.01
CA GLY A 733 -8.11 -19.35 -12.17
C GLY A 733 -8.52 -17.99 -12.73
N ILE A 734 -7.59 -17.03 -12.71
CA ILE A 734 -7.88 -15.61 -13.01
C ILE A 734 -8.16 -15.40 -14.49
N THR A 735 -7.31 -15.93 -15.38
CA THR A 735 -7.43 -15.71 -16.84
C THR A 735 -8.76 -16.23 -17.41
N PRO A 736 -9.23 -17.44 -17.07
CA PRO A 736 -10.52 -17.93 -17.56
C PRO A 736 -11.69 -17.15 -16.98
N LEU A 737 -11.59 -16.66 -15.74
CA LEU A 737 -12.60 -15.79 -15.14
C LEU A 737 -12.75 -14.48 -15.93
N LEU A 738 -11.62 -13.86 -16.32
CA LEU A 738 -11.60 -12.66 -17.15
C LEU A 738 -12.16 -12.91 -18.55
N ASN A 739 -11.75 -14.01 -19.19
CA ASN A 739 -12.25 -14.38 -20.52
C ASN A 739 -13.75 -14.72 -20.49
N TYR A 740 -14.22 -15.38 -19.44
CA TYR A 740 -15.62 -15.71 -19.26
C TYR A 740 -16.49 -14.46 -19.04
N SER A 741 -15.98 -13.49 -18.29
CA SER A 741 -16.61 -12.16 -18.13
C SER A 741 -16.78 -11.47 -19.49
N LYS A 742 -15.69 -11.37 -20.29
CA LYS A 742 -15.73 -10.79 -21.64
C LYS A 742 -16.68 -11.54 -22.59
N MET A 743 -16.69 -12.88 -22.54
CA MET A 743 -17.61 -13.68 -23.34
C MET A 743 -19.07 -13.39 -22.98
N MET A 744 -19.37 -13.18 -21.70
CA MET A 744 -20.73 -12.86 -21.27
C MET A 744 -21.16 -11.46 -21.65
N GLU A 745 -20.25 -10.49 -21.60
CA GLU A 745 -20.48 -9.16 -22.16
C GLU A 745 -20.87 -9.29 -23.64
N LYS A 746 -20.07 -10.01 -24.44
CA LYS A 746 -20.35 -10.26 -25.86
C LYS A 746 -21.68 -10.99 -26.09
N LYS A 747 -21.99 -12.04 -25.31
CA LYS A 747 -23.26 -12.76 -25.42
C LYS A 747 -24.45 -11.89 -25.04
N THR A 748 -24.31 -11.03 -24.04
CA THR A 748 -25.36 -10.10 -23.61
C THR A 748 -25.65 -9.10 -24.71
N ILE A 749 -24.61 -8.48 -25.29
CA ILE A 749 -24.72 -7.58 -26.44
C ILE A 749 -25.40 -8.29 -27.63
N ASN A 750 -25.00 -9.52 -27.95
CA ASN A 750 -25.60 -10.31 -29.02
C ASN A 750 -27.08 -10.65 -28.77
N VAL A 751 -27.47 -10.93 -27.52
CA VAL A 751 -28.87 -11.17 -27.15
C VAL A 751 -29.70 -9.90 -27.35
N PHE A 752 -29.22 -8.73 -26.88
CA PHE A 752 -29.89 -7.45 -27.13
C PHE A 752 -30.02 -7.14 -28.62
N LYS A 753 -29.00 -7.48 -29.41
CA LYS A 753 -29.02 -7.31 -30.87
C LYS A 753 -30.04 -8.20 -31.58
N HIS A 754 -30.19 -9.46 -31.16
CA HIS A 754 -31.16 -10.39 -31.77
C HIS A 754 -32.61 -10.09 -31.41
N LEU A 755 -32.85 -9.48 -30.25
CA LEU A 755 -34.20 -9.12 -29.81
C LEU A 755 -34.78 -7.92 -30.57
N MET A 756 -33.96 -7.11 -31.24
CA MET A 756 -34.35 -5.75 -31.62
C MET A 756 -34.29 -5.44 -33.13
N LYS A 757 -34.25 -6.44 -34.04
CA LYS A 757 -34.04 -6.20 -35.49
C LYS A 757 -35.09 -5.31 -36.18
N GLY A 758 -36.25 -5.04 -35.57
CA GLY A 758 -37.28 -4.14 -36.10
C GLY A 758 -37.50 -2.83 -35.31
N SER A 759 -36.93 -2.67 -34.11
CA SER A 759 -37.37 -1.62 -33.17
C SER A 759 -36.25 -0.76 -32.59
N VAL A 760 -34.95 -1.02 -32.83
CA VAL A 760 -33.88 -0.15 -32.26
C VAL A 760 -34.02 1.30 -32.74
N ASN A 761 -34.36 1.49 -34.02
CA ASN A 761 -34.60 2.84 -34.55
C ASN A 761 -35.82 3.48 -33.91
N GLU A 762 -36.92 2.75 -33.79
CA GLU A 762 -38.15 3.21 -33.13
C GLU A 762 -37.91 3.54 -31.65
N ILE A 763 -37.07 2.78 -30.94
CA ILE A 763 -36.68 3.04 -29.55
C ILE A 763 -35.79 4.28 -29.46
N ILE A 764 -34.82 4.44 -30.38
CA ILE A 764 -33.97 5.62 -30.45
C ILE A 764 -34.79 6.86 -30.77
N GLU A 765 -35.74 6.74 -31.71
CA GLU A 765 -36.68 7.79 -32.10
C GLU A 765 -37.63 8.13 -30.95
N LYS A 766 -38.23 7.13 -30.30
CA LYS A 766 -39.03 7.34 -29.09
C LYS A 766 -38.26 8.04 -27.98
N PHE A 767 -36.99 7.69 -27.73
CA PHE A 767 -36.18 8.44 -26.78
C PHE A 767 -35.88 9.87 -27.23
N ASN A 768 -35.76 10.14 -28.54
CA ASN A 768 -35.66 11.51 -29.02
C ASN A 768 -36.97 12.26 -28.81
N ASP A 769 -38.10 11.63 -29.11
CA ASP A 769 -39.42 12.21 -28.94
C ASP A 769 -39.70 12.50 -27.47
N ASP A 770 -39.36 11.57 -26.55
CA ASP A 770 -39.47 11.75 -25.11
C ASP A 770 -38.54 12.88 -24.62
N ILE A 771 -37.29 12.95 -25.11
CA ILE A 771 -36.36 14.05 -24.79
C ILE A 771 -36.93 15.39 -25.28
N ASN A 772 -37.40 15.44 -26.53
CA ASN A 772 -37.94 16.65 -27.14
C ASN A 772 -39.22 17.09 -26.44
N ALA A 773 -40.14 16.17 -26.13
CA ALA A 773 -41.36 16.43 -25.39
C ALA A 773 -41.06 16.98 -23.99
N ILE A 774 -40.06 16.43 -23.28
CA ILE A 774 -39.61 16.97 -21.99
C ILE A 774 -39.04 18.39 -22.15
N ILE A 775 -38.26 18.66 -23.19
CA ILE A 775 -37.66 19.97 -23.45
C ILE A 775 -38.73 21.01 -23.83
N GLU A 776 -39.68 20.65 -24.70
CA GLU A 776 -40.75 21.52 -25.19
C GLU A 776 -41.79 21.82 -24.09
N THR A 777 -42.22 20.81 -23.33
CA THR A 777 -43.30 20.96 -22.33
C THR A 777 -42.89 21.85 -21.15
N TYR A 778 -41.62 21.84 -20.78
CA TYR A 778 -41.14 22.56 -19.59
C TYR A 778 -40.40 23.86 -19.95
N ASP A 779 -40.62 24.36 -21.18
CA ASP A 779 -40.05 25.57 -21.76
C ASP A 779 -38.59 25.72 -21.34
N PHE A 780 -37.84 24.63 -21.56
CA PHE A 780 -36.49 24.46 -21.09
C PHE A 780 -35.62 25.37 -21.96
N ASN A 781 -35.60 26.66 -21.65
CA ASN A 781 -34.73 27.62 -22.30
C ASN A 781 -33.29 27.20 -22.03
N PHE A 782 -32.78 26.44 -22.98
CA PHE A 782 -31.40 26.03 -23.13
C PHE A 782 -30.54 27.26 -23.48
N GLU A 783 -30.70 28.38 -22.77
CA GLU A 783 -29.77 29.53 -22.84
C GLU A 783 -28.37 29.16 -22.31
N GLY A 784 -28.23 27.95 -21.75
CA GLY A 784 -26.96 27.27 -21.50
C GLY A 784 -26.39 26.47 -22.67
N ASN A 785 -26.97 26.53 -23.88
CA ASN A 785 -26.53 25.76 -25.06
C ASN A 785 -25.06 26.00 -25.39
N GLY A 786 -24.53 27.21 -25.17
CA GLY A 786 -23.11 27.48 -25.32
C GLY A 786 -22.24 26.60 -24.41
N LYS A 787 -22.61 26.40 -23.14
CA LYS A 787 -21.78 25.65 -22.16
C LYS A 787 -21.99 24.15 -22.21
N ILE A 788 -23.16 23.67 -22.63
CA ILE A 788 -23.41 22.23 -22.82
C ILE A 788 -22.88 21.78 -24.17
N ASN A 789 -23.11 22.51 -25.27
CA ASN A 789 -22.39 22.23 -26.52
C ASN A 789 -20.89 22.48 -26.41
N GLU A 790 -20.40 23.39 -25.55
CA GLU A 790 -18.96 23.51 -25.27
C GLU A 790 -18.46 22.38 -24.37
N LYS A 791 -19.28 21.79 -23.47
CA LYS A 791 -18.91 20.57 -22.71
C LYS A 791 -19.00 19.30 -23.56
N ILE A 792 -19.96 19.22 -24.46
CA ILE A 792 -20.12 18.13 -25.44
C ILE A 792 -19.08 18.29 -26.55
N GLU A 793 -18.76 19.51 -27.01
CA GLU A 793 -17.62 19.79 -27.89
C GLU A 793 -16.31 19.54 -27.16
N LYS A 794 -16.14 19.95 -25.89
CA LYS A 794 -14.94 19.59 -25.13
C LYS A 794 -14.87 18.09 -24.93
N GLY A 795 -16.00 17.41 -24.72
CA GLY A 795 -16.08 15.95 -24.68
C GLY A 795 -15.69 15.31 -26.02
N LYS A 796 -16.25 15.79 -27.14
CA LYS A 796 -15.94 15.37 -28.51
C LYS A 796 -14.50 15.70 -28.88
N LYS A 797 -13.99 16.89 -28.58
CA LYS A 797 -12.59 17.33 -28.75
C LYS A 797 -11.65 16.52 -27.87
N LYS A 798 -12.06 16.12 -26.66
CA LYS A 798 -11.28 15.24 -25.78
C LYS A 798 -11.26 13.80 -26.28
N ILE A 799 -12.37 13.29 -26.82
CA ILE A 799 -12.45 11.99 -27.51
C ILE A 799 -11.61 12.01 -28.78
N VAL A 800 -11.71 13.06 -29.60
CA VAL A 800 -10.89 13.27 -30.81
C VAL A 800 -9.42 13.45 -30.43
N TYR A 801 -9.10 14.10 -29.31
CA TYR A 801 -7.75 14.23 -28.79
C TYR A 801 -7.20 12.87 -28.35
N TYR A 802 -7.97 12.06 -27.61
CA TYR A 802 -7.55 10.70 -27.25
C TYR A 802 -7.45 9.79 -28.47
N TYR A 803 -8.31 9.97 -29.47
CA TYR A 803 -8.23 9.27 -30.74
C TYR A 803 -6.98 9.67 -31.52
N LYS A 804 -6.70 10.97 -31.66
CA LYS A 804 -5.48 11.49 -32.29
C LYS A 804 -4.23 11.03 -31.53
N LYS A 805 -4.24 11.04 -30.21
CA LYS A 805 -3.12 10.57 -29.38
C LYS A 805 -2.91 9.06 -29.54
N ALA A 806 -3.96 8.25 -29.52
CA ALA A 806 -3.85 6.80 -29.75
C ALA A 806 -3.41 6.49 -31.20
N LEU A 807 -3.89 7.26 -32.18
CA LEU A 807 -3.43 7.16 -33.57
C LEU A 807 -1.96 7.55 -33.68
N GLN A 808 -1.54 8.62 -33.01
CA GLN A 808 -0.17 9.11 -32.97
C GLN A 808 0.75 8.10 -32.27
N GLU A 809 0.33 7.49 -31.16
CA GLU A 809 1.06 6.39 -30.49
C GLU A 809 1.14 5.13 -31.36
N ASN A 810 0.08 4.81 -32.12
CA ASN A 810 0.09 3.67 -33.04
C ASN A 810 0.97 3.93 -34.28
N ILE A 811 1.02 5.16 -34.77
CA ILE A 811 1.96 5.61 -35.81
C ILE A 811 3.39 5.59 -35.25
N TYR A 812 3.59 6.12 -34.05
CA TYR A 812 4.89 6.16 -33.37
C TYR A 812 5.48 4.76 -33.14
N MET A 813 4.62 3.79 -32.83
CA MET A 813 4.97 2.40 -32.57
C MET A 813 4.88 1.48 -33.80
N GLY A 814 4.61 2.02 -35.00
CA GLY A 814 4.55 1.26 -36.25
C GLY A 814 3.38 0.25 -36.36
N LYS A 815 2.35 0.39 -35.54
CA LYS A 815 1.25 -0.60 -35.41
C LYS A 815 0.20 -0.54 -36.53
N LEU A 816 0.34 0.39 -37.47
CA LEU A 816 -0.57 0.58 -38.61
C LEU A 816 0.02 0.09 -39.94
N GLY A 817 1.03 -0.80 -39.90
CA GLY A 817 1.70 -1.29 -41.12
C GLY A 817 2.72 -0.31 -41.70
N LEU A 818 3.16 0.66 -40.89
CA LEU A 818 4.27 1.57 -41.16
C LEU A 818 5.41 1.20 -40.21
N GLU A 819 6.68 1.39 -40.58
CA GLU A 819 7.79 1.18 -39.65
C GLU A 819 7.68 2.15 -38.45
N PRO A 820 8.09 1.72 -37.23
CA PRO A 820 8.02 2.56 -36.04
C PRO A 820 8.85 3.84 -36.21
N LEU A 821 8.25 4.99 -35.95
CA LEU A 821 8.93 6.30 -36.02
C LEU A 821 10.07 6.47 -35.01
N VAL A 822 10.19 5.57 -34.03
CA VAL A 822 11.37 5.46 -33.15
C VAL A 822 12.64 5.15 -33.94
N GLU A 823 12.53 4.64 -35.17
CA GLU A 823 13.65 4.29 -36.06
C GLU A 823 13.90 5.35 -37.17
N MET A 824 13.18 6.48 -37.17
CA MET A 824 13.34 7.54 -38.19
C MET A 824 13.90 8.84 -37.58
N ASP A 825 15.22 9.00 -37.65
CA ASP A 825 15.99 10.16 -37.14
C ASP A 825 15.60 11.53 -37.76
N TYR A 826 14.79 11.56 -38.83
CA TYR A 826 14.42 12.78 -39.56
C TYR A 826 13.38 13.67 -38.86
N LEU A 827 12.61 13.17 -37.89
CA LEU A 827 11.51 13.92 -37.29
C LEU A 827 11.94 14.85 -36.15
N ASP A 828 13.01 14.49 -35.44
CA ASP A 828 13.67 15.38 -34.47
C ASP A 828 14.31 16.58 -35.19
N GLU A 829 14.84 16.39 -36.41
CA GLU A 829 15.37 17.47 -37.24
C GLU A 829 14.25 18.47 -37.66
N ILE A 830 13.07 17.97 -38.02
CA ILE A 830 11.90 18.82 -38.35
C ILE A 830 11.37 19.57 -37.12
N TYR A 831 11.35 18.94 -35.93
CA TYR A 831 10.92 19.62 -34.70
C TYR A 831 11.92 20.70 -34.27
N THR A 832 13.21 20.46 -34.44
CA THR A 832 14.27 21.44 -34.18
C THR A 832 14.17 22.63 -35.14
N ILE A 833 13.86 22.39 -36.42
CA ILE A 833 13.59 23.43 -37.41
C ILE A 833 12.32 24.23 -37.07
N HIS A 834 11.28 23.58 -36.53
CA HIS A 834 10.02 24.24 -36.22
C HIS A 834 10.07 25.12 -34.95
N GLU A 835 10.94 24.82 -33.98
CA GLU A 835 11.22 25.70 -32.84
C GLU A 835 11.97 26.97 -33.23
N CYS A 836 12.86 26.94 -34.25
CA CYS A 836 13.51 28.15 -34.82
C CYS A 836 12.49 29.11 -35.46
N PHE A 837 11.31 28.63 -35.88
CA PHE A 837 10.27 29.48 -36.49
C PHE A 837 9.44 30.28 -35.49
N THR A 838 9.45 29.90 -34.21
CA THR A 838 8.58 30.50 -33.18
C THR A 838 9.27 31.46 -32.23
N ASN A 839 10.60 31.48 -32.16
CA ASN A 839 11.38 32.37 -31.29
C ASN A 839 12.52 33.03 -32.07
N ASP A 840 12.45 34.37 -32.20
CA ASP A 840 13.46 35.32 -32.70
C ASP A 840 14.25 34.96 -33.98
N GLN A 841 13.92 35.67 -35.06
CA GLN A 841 14.49 35.55 -36.41
C GLN A 841 16.00 35.85 -36.48
N ASP A 842 16.57 36.57 -35.50
CA ASP A 842 17.97 37.03 -35.52
C ASP A 842 18.98 35.96 -35.03
N LEU A 843 18.52 34.85 -34.44
CA LEU A 843 19.39 33.78 -33.92
C LEU A 843 19.70 32.67 -34.95
N CYS A 844 18.95 32.56 -36.04
CA CYS A 844 19.08 31.45 -37.00
C CYS A 844 19.95 31.80 -38.25
N GLU A 845 20.55 33.00 -38.37
CA GLU A 845 21.39 33.38 -39.55
C GLU A 845 22.74 32.64 -39.65
N ASN A 846 23.19 31.96 -38.59
CA ASN A 846 24.52 31.32 -38.58
C ASN A 846 24.53 29.79 -38.67
N VAL A 847 23.37 29.14 -38.89
CA VAL A 847 23.31 27.67 -38.99
C VAL A 847 23.45 27.24 -40.46
N LYS A 848 24.69 26.97 -40.90
CA LYS A 848 24.96 26.27 -42.17
C LYS A 848 24.90 24.76 -41.94
N ILE A 849 23.89 24.10 -42.50
CA ILE A 849 23.77 22.64 -42.51
C ILE A 849 24.29 22.10 -43.84
N SER A 850 25.38 21.33 -43.79
CA SER A 850 25.86 20.50 -44.89
C SER A 850 25.24 19.11 -44.77
N ILE A 851 24.36 18.73 -45.70
CA ILE A 851 23.72 17.42 -45.71
C ILE A 851 24.55 16.49 -46.59
N GLU A 852 25.20 15.49 -45.99
CA GLU A 852 25.95 14.44 -46.68
C GLU A 852 25.07 13.17 -46.75
N TYR A 853 24.64 12.78 -47.95
CA TYR A 853 23.79 11.60 -48.15
C TYR A 853 24.63 10.31 -48.07
N GLY A 854 24.64 9.66 -46.90
CA GLY A 854 25.26 8.36 -46.69
C GLY A 854 24.33 7.19 -46.97
N ILE A 855 24.26 6.71 -48.22
CA ILE A 855 23.67 5.42 -48.56
C ILE A 855 24.66 4.31 -48.17
N LYS A 856 24.33 3.47 -47.19
CA LYS A 856 25.06 2.20 -46.94
C LYS A 856 24.33 1.03 -47.59
N THR A 857 24.98 0.44 -48.59
CA THR A 857 24.67 -0.86 -49.17
C THR A 857 25.03 -2.00 -48.21
N TYR A 858 24.11 -2.93 -48.00
CA TYR A 858 24.39 -4.22 -47.37
C TYR A 858 25.21 -5.10 -48.31
N ASN A 859 26.34 -5.62 -47.84
CA ASN A 859 26.99 -6.78 -48.44
C ASN A 859 26.65 -8.04 -47.64
N VAL A 860 26.16 -9.03 -48.36
CA VAL A 860 25.95 -10.42 -47.93
C VAL A 860 27.32 -11.11 -47.87
N VAL A 861 27.70 -11.63 -46.69
CA VAL A 861 28.41 -12.92 -46.50
C VAL A 861 27.89 -13.55 -45.22
#